data_AF-A0A496LCA3-F1
#
_entry.id   AF-A0A496LCA3-F1
#
_cell.length_a   1.000
_cell.length_b   1.000
_cell.length_c   1.000
_cell.angle_alpha   90.00
_cell.angle_beta   90.00
_cell.angle_gamma   90.00
#
_symmetry.space_group_name_H-M   'P 1'
#
loop_
_entity.id
_entity.type
_entity.pdbx_description
1 polymer ?
#
loop_
_entity_poly.entity_id
_entity_poly.type
_entity_poly.pdbx_seq_one_letter_code
_entity_poly.pdbx_strand_id
1 'polypeptide(L)'
;MKKVVLFFALAVGLLASATTMAQNVLLHETFDTVVLDQEGILSFNLPTGWTKIDADNDGNNWFIFGKNSGFGGGNCATSASWSAGRALTPDNYLITPKVEGARCVEFYANVQDATSPEALGDHFAVCASSTGTAASDFTVIFEDTPAATPPSLMQIQRAPGTWRKYVVNLPAGTKYVAFRHYNCTNFFRVNIDDVTIYDAAGTGGVTPQTNMNRYVKLNVVKDSAIKLDFWASVAGTSVKIKSGSLDTTIFIDTAWHGATTYKAGDTIMKVYGNVARLACGKNGAKITAVDASHNANLTHLICSENQLTKLDVSGCEELTNLDCNSSNLTDIDISSCTNLKWLDCHGNPFTTPTIENIYCKLPDRLVTDSALIFTLKDASDPNGAIVLATTKKNATDKNWKVQYFDGKTDIPATTGTHECYPTDMTRYIKLTVVKDSVIKLDFAADSTGTGVKVISGSIMKNIPVGPEGLGGATGFIAGDSVMTVYGNITSFDCGENGANVTALDPSHNTELASLVTFRDSIRTLDVSKNTKLTLLDCQYNQLSSLDLSKDTALAMLGCSGNQRLTSLDVSKNTKLMMLWCFNGKLSSLDVSSCTKLEDLRCYDNELTSLNVNGCVNLTEIRCYGNKLTTLDLSNTTALKSMSCNKNQLTNLDVSKNTALNALDCSDNRLTSLDISKNATLAALDCSDNRLTNLDISKNTALVQLWCTGNKLTNLDVSKNTKLMILGIWGNKFSTATLDAIYCHIPDRTGQTRKGYILSLHETSPATEQNNVNATNAKNATDKNWRVVMYKNDNKVADITTTGNYNCNSTGIAEAITEQALTFYPNPVVDVLYLSATAHTIHIYNVYGTEVAHATDTDRIDVANLPAGVYTVKADGTVAKMVKR
;
A
#
# COMPACT_ATOMS: atom_id res chain seq x y z
N MET A 1 -34.74 -30.86 76.77
CA MET A 1 -34.66 -30.00 77.98
C MET A 1 -34.34 -28.60 77.50
N LYS A 2 -35.31 -27.68 77.62
CA LYS A 2 -35.22 -26.39 78.35
C LYS A 2 -33.97 -25.57 78.02
N LYS A 3 -33.97 -24.27 77.67
CA LYS A 3 -34.91 -23.14 77.44
C LYS A 3 -34.00 -21.89 77.64
N VAL A 4 -34.44 -20.70 77.19
CA VAL A 4 -33.99 -19.33 77.53
C VAL A 4 -33.06 -18.67 76.47
N VAL A 5 -33.26 -17.46 75.89
CA VAL A 5 -34.39 -16.52 75.60
C VAL A 5 -33.80 -15.27 74.89
N LEU A 6 -34.49 -14.76 73.83
CA LEU A 6 -34.58 -13.38 73.26
C LEU A 6 -33.31 -12.57 72.85
N PHE A 7 -33.26 -11.72 71.80
CA PHE A 7 -34.27 -10.78 71.24
C PHE A 7 -33.99 -10.31 69.77
N PHE A 8 -35.09 -9.96 69.07
CA PHE A 8 -35.32 -9.09 67.88
C PHE A 8 -34.72 -9.41 66.48
N ALA A 9 -35.60 -9.73 65.51
CA ALA A 9 -35.83 -8.92 64.31
C ALA A 9 -37.17 -9.29 63.63
N LEU A 10 -37.91 -8.26 63.25
CA LEU A 10 -39.28 -8.27 62.74
C LEU A 10 -39.36 -8.88 61.33
N ALA A 11 -40.22 -9.88 61.12
CA ALA A 11 -40.57 -10.37 59.80
C ALA A 11 -41.74 -9.56 59.23
N VAL A 12 -41.44 -8.66 58.30
CA VAL A 12 -42.40 -8.13 57.34
C VAL A 12 -42.02 -8.68 55.99
N GLY A 13 -42.94 -9.45 55.39
CA GLY A 13 -42.87 -9.76 53.98
C GLY A 13 -42.94 -8.46 53.19
N LEU A 14 -41.80 -8.04 52.65
CA LEU A 14 -41.78 -7.25 51.43
C LEU A 14 -41.38 -8.19 50.31
N LEU A 15 -42.24 -8.26 49.31
CA LEU A 15 -41.84 -8.55 47.95
C LEU A 15 -40.57 -7.75 47.65
N ALA A 16 -39.41 -8.41 47.61
CA ALA A 16 -38.42 -7.99 46.64
C ALA A 16 -39.01 -8.41 45.30
N SER A 17 -39.85 -7.54 44.74
CA SER A 17 -39.93 -7.40 43.31
C SER A 17 -38.49 -7.49 42.81
N ALA A 18 -38.17 -8.52 42.04
CA ALA A 18 -37.19 -8.31 40.99
C ALA A 18 -37.82 -7.22 40.13
N THR A 19 -37.58 -5.97 40.48
CA THR A 19 -37.49 -4.93 39.49
C THR A 19 -36.36 -5.44 38.59
N THR A 20 -36.72 -6.19 37.56
CA THR A 20 -36.02 -6.09 36.30
C THR A 20 -35.94 -4.59 36.09
N MET A 21 -34.79 -3.98 36.41
CA MET A 21 -34.57 -2.60 36.01
C MET A 21 -34.89 -2.60 34.52
N ALA A 22 -35.82 -1.75 34.10
CA ALA A 22 -36.10 -1.61 32.68
C ALA A 22 -34.75 -1.34 32.01
N GLN A 23 -34.34 -2.27 31.15
CA GLN A 23 -33.05 -2.19 30.48
C GLN A 23 -33.16 -1.04 29.50
N ASN A 24 -32.57 0.12 29.81
CA ASN A 24 -32.63 1.27 28.92
C ASN A 24 -31.57 1.10 27.84
N VAL A 25 -31.99 1.29 26.60
CA VAL A 25 -31.08 1.33 25.44
C VAL A 25 -30.39 2.68 25.42
N LEU A 26 -29.08 2.69 25.60
CA LEU A 26 -28.23 3.88 25.53
C LEU A 26 -27.78 4.16 24.08
N LEU A 27 -27.64 3.11 23.27
CA LEU A 27 -27.26 3.18 21.87
C LEU A 27 -27.87 1.99 21.13
N HIS A 28 -28.35 2.22 19.91
CA HIS A 28 -28.71 1.17 18.95
C HIS A 28 -28.28 1.64 17.56
N GLU A 29 -27.48 0.84 16.87
CA GLU A 29 -26.93 1.15 15.55
C GLU A 29 -26.92 -0.10 14.65
N THR A 30 -27.46 0.06 13.44
CA THR A 30 -27.52 -0.98 12.40
C THR A 30 -26.64 -0.67 11.19
N PHE A 31 -25.98 0.50 11.16
CA PHE A 31 -25.12 1.00 10.07
C PHE A 31 -25.81 1.24 8.72
N ASP A 32 -27.09 0.90 8.57
CA ASP A 32 -27.86 1.01 7.33
C ASP A 32 -28.09 2.45 6.87
N THR A 33 -27.99 3.41 7.78
CA THR A 33 -28.25 4.83 7.49
C THR A 33 -27.07 5.53 6.80
N VAL A 34 -25.92 4.87 6.66
CA VAL A 34 -24.71 5.44 6.06
C VAL A 34 -24.78 5.42 4.53
N VAL A 35 -24.51 6.58 3.91
CA VAL A 35 -24.46 6.72 2.45
C VAL A 35 -23.16 6.10 1.92
N LEU A 36 -23.29 5.13 1.01
CA LEU A 36 -22.18 4.44 0.34
C LEU A 36 -21.66 5.25 -0.86
N ASP A 37 -20.48 4.87 -1.37
CA ASP A 37 -19.91 5.43 -2.60
C ASP A 37 -20.82 5.27 -3.84
N GLN A 38 -20.43 5.88 -4.96
CA GLN A 38 -21.23 5.89 -6.20
C GLN A 38 -21.50 4.48 -6.78
N GLU A 39 -20.77 3.46 -6.31
CA GLU A 39 -20.94 2.06 -6.72
C GLU A 39 -21.74 1.23 -5.69
N GLY A 40 -22.06 1.80 -4.53
CA GLY A 40 -22.83 1.16 -3.46
C GLY A 40 -22.06 0.08 -2.69
N ILE A 41 -20.72 0.17 -2.65
CA ILE A 41 -19.86 -0.92 -2.13
C ILE A 41 -19.19 -0.54 -0.81
N LEU A 42 -18.62 0.66 -0.71
CA LEU A 42 -17.85 1.09 0.47
C LEU A 42 -18.19 2.53 0.87
N SER A 43 -18.28 2.79 2.18
CA SER A 43 -18.23 4.14 2.72
C SER A 43 -17.15 4.24 3.77
N PHE A 44 -16.24 5.20 3.60
CA PHE A 44 -15.24 5.51 4.63
C PHE A 44 -15.81 6.40 5.75
N ASN A 45 -17.05 6.87 5.58
CA ASN A 45 -17.81 7.64 6.57
C ASN A 45 -18.45 6.71 7.59
N LEU A 46 -18.52 7.16 8.85
CA LEU A 46 -19.19 6.46 9.96
C LEU A 46 -20.54 7.13 10.28
N PRO A 47 -21.46 6.43 10.98
CA PRO A 47 -22.66 7.06 11.51
C PRO A 47 -22.31 8.22 12.47
N THR A 48 -23.27 9.11 12.68
CA THR A 48 -23.04 10.32 13.49
C THR A 48 -22.57 9.95 14.90
N GLY A 49 -21.43 10.51 15.32
CA GLY A 49 -20.86 10.33 16.66
C GLY A 49 -19.96 9.10 16.82
N TRP A 50 -19.91 8.20 15.84
CA TRP A 50 -18.93 7.11 15.81
C TRP A 50 -17.58 7.63 15.29
N THR A 51 -16.50 7.10 15.84
CA THR A 51 -15.13 7.47 15.45
C THR A 51 -14.25 6.23 15.28
N LYS A 52 -13.05 6.40 14.71
CA LYS A 52 -12.11 5.30 14.51
C LYS A 52 -10.66 5.72 14.77
N ILE A 53 -9.82 4.75 15.12
CA ILE A 53 -8.36 4.92 15.29
C ILE A 53 -7.65 3.89 14.43
N ASP A 54 -6.66 4.34 13.65
CA ASP A 54 -5.68 3.52 12.92
C ASP A 54 -4.41 3.58 13.78
N ALA A 55 -4.18 2.55 14.60
CA ALA A 55 -3.08 2.58 15.57
C ALA A 55 -1.75 2.12 14.95
N ASP A 56 -1.79 1.29 13.90
CA ASP A 56 -0.64 0.84 13.13
C ASP A 56 -0.19 1.83 12.04
N ASN A 57 -1.00 2.86 11.74
CA ASN A 57 -0.74 3.92 10.76
C ASN A 57 -0.46 3.38 9.35
N ASP A 58 -1.08 2.26 8.99
CA ASP A 58 -0.93 1.63 7.69
C ASP A 58 -1.89 2.22 6.63
N GLY A 59 -2.81 3.10 7.06
CA GLY A 59 -3.80 3.77 6.23
C GLY A 59 -5.06 2.95 5.98
N ASN A 60 -5.17 1.72 6.51
CA ASN A 60 -6.35 0.86 6.45
C ASN A 60 -7.06 0.87 7.82
N ASN A 61 -8.38 1.04 7.82
CA ASN A 61 -9.16 1.13 9.06
C ASN A 61 -10.60 0.66 8.85
N TRP A 62 -11.44 0.70 9.89
CA TRP A 62 -12.86 0.44 9.84
C TRP A 62 -13.57 1.30 8.78
N PHE A 63 -14.38 0.64 7.97
CA PHE A 63 -15.24 1.24 6.95
C PHE A 63 -16.63 0.59 7.00
N ILE A 64 -17.61 1.24 6.40
CA ILE A 64 -18.94 0.66 6.23
C ILE A 64 -18.98 -0.10 4.91
N PHE A 65 -19.37 -1.36 4.97
CA PHE A 65 -19.47 -2.27 3.85
C PHE A 65 -20.95 -2.54 3.52
N GLY A 66 -21.32 -2.41 2.24
CA GLY A 66 -22.70 -2.60 1.78
C GLY A 66 -22.84 -3.64 0.67
N LYS A 67 -24.11 -4.07 0.43
CA LYS A 67 -24.62 -5.12 -0.50
C LYS A 67 -25.19 -6.36 0.20
N ASN A 68 -26.21 -6.20 1.05
CA ASN A 68 -26.83 -7.28 1.85
C ASN A 68 -25.81 -8.09 2.66
N SER A 69 -24.77 -7.40 3.13
CA SER A 69 -23.63 -8.04 3.80
C SER A 69 -23.76 -7.98 5.32
N GLY A 70 -24.56 -7.05 5.86
CA GLY A 70 -24.96 -6.97 7.26
C GLY A 70 -25.90 -8.11 7.69
N PHE A 71 -26.01 -8.29 9.00
CA PHE A 71 -26.94 -9.20 9.64
C PHE A 71 -28.39 -8.78 9.32
N GLY A 72 -29.24 -9.75 8.95
CA GLY A 72 -30.61 -9.45 8.51
C GLY A 72 -30.74 -8.83 7.11
N GLY A 73 -29.62 -8.52 6.44
CA GLY A 73 -29.57 -7.91 5.12
C GLY A 73 -29.53 -6.39 5.18
N GLY A 74 -28.31 -5.84 5.12
CA GLY A 74 -28.04 -4.41 5.27
C GLY A 74 -26.56 -4.05 5.06
N ASN A 75 -26.16 -2.90 5.61
CA ASN A 75 -24.76 -2.48 5.75
C ASN A 75 -24.17 -3.04 7.05
N CYS A 76 -22.85 -3.08 7.17
CA CYS A 76 -22.18 -3.40 8.44
C CYS A 76 -20.85 -2.65 8.56
N ALA A 77 -20.30 -2.57 9.76
CA ALA A 77 -18.95 -2.06 9.97
C ALA A 77 -17.92 -3.17 9.76
N THR A 78 -16.86 -2.90 9.00
CA THR A 78 -15.89 -3.90 8.55
C THR A 78 -14.45 -3.41 8.73
N SER A 79 -13.56 -4.32 9.12
CA SER A 79 -12.10 -4.13 9.08
C SER A 79 -11.41 -5.39 8.54
N ALA A 80 -10.33 -5.26 7.76
CA ALA A 80 -9.68 -6.35 7.03
C ALA A 80 -8.20 -6.50 7.38
N SER A 81 -7.69 -7.74 7.43
CA SER A 81 -6.27 -8.07 7.59
C SER A 81 -5.54 -8.20 6.24
N TRP A 82 -6.00 -7.48 5.22
CA TRP A 82 -5.36 -7.39 3.90
C TRP A 82 -5.74 -6.12 3.14
N SER A 83 -4.84 -5.68 2.25
CA SER A 83 -5.09 -4.59 1.29
C SER A 83 -4.21 -4.75 0.05
N ALA A 84 -4.73 -4.35 -1.12
CA ALA A 84 -4.01 -4.38 -2.40
C ALA A 84 -3.27 -5.72 -2.73
N GLY A 85 -3.85 -6.86 -2.31
CA GLY A 85 -3.25 -8.19 -2.52
C GLY A 85 -2.11 -8.56 -1.56
N ARG A 86 -1.92 -7.81 -0.47
CA ARG A 86 -0.92 -8.06 0.59
C ARG A 86 -1.60 -8.29 1.94
N ALA A 87 -0.96 -9.08 2.80
CA ALA A 87 -1.41 -9.30 4.16
C ALA A 87 -1.16 -8.03 4.98
N LEU A 88 -2.05 -7.74 5.92
CA LEU A 88 -1.89 -6.68 6.92
C LEU A 88 -1.94 -7.28 8.32
N THR A 89 -1.40 -6.55 9.29
CA THR A 89 -1.50 -6.87 10.72
C THR A 89 -2.24 -5.74 11.41
N PRO A 90 -3.58 -5.67 11.26
CA PRO A 90 -4.34 -4.47 11.62
C PRO A 90 -4.19 -4.13 13.11
N ASP A 91 -4.29 -2.86 13.48
CA ASP A 91 -4.56 -2.42 14.85
C ASP A 91 -5.60 -1.29 14.87
N ASN A 92 -6.85 -1.68 14.63
CA ASN A 92 -7.90 -0.75 14.23
C ASN A 92 -9.08 -0.74 15.21
N TYR A 93 -9.50 0.46 15.67
CA TYR A 93 -10.59 0.64 16.63
C TYR A 93 -11.81 1.31 15.99
N LEU A 94 -13.01 0.76 16.21
CA LEU A 94 -14.30 1.39 15.94
C LEU A 94 -14.95 1.79 17.25
N ILE A 95 -15.17 3.09 17.47
CA ILE A 95 -15.53 3.66 18.78
C ILE A 95 -16.95 4.20 18.73
N THR A 96 -17.75 3.83 19.73
CA THR A 96 -19.14 4.31 19.88
C THR A 96 -19.20 5.79 20.25
N PRO A 97 -20.34 6.46 20.01
CA PRO A 97 -20.71 7.67 20.75
C PRO A 97 -20.66 7.44 22.27
N LYS A 98 -20.71 8.53 23.04
CA LYS A 98 -20.71 8.47 24.50
C LYS A 98 -21.94 7.71 25.02
N VAL A 99 -21.71 6.63 25.77
CA VAL A 99 -22.71 5.72 26.37
C VAL A 99 -22.53 5.68 27.89
N GLU A 100 -22.69 6.83 28.54
CA GLU A 100 -22.46 6.97 29.98
C GLU A 100 -23.44 6.10 30.79
N GLY A 101 -22.88 5.26 31.66
CA GLY A 101 -23.66 4.30 32.44
C GLY A 101 -23.82 2.94 31.76
N ALA A 102 -23.13 2.68 30.64
CA ALA A 102 -23.17 1.39 29.96
C ALA A 102 -22.72 0.25 30.88
N ARG A 103 -23.50 -0.83 30.88
CA ARG A 103 -23.25 -2.06 31.64
C ARG A 103 -23.26 -3.31 30.78
N CYS A 104 -23.74 -3.23 29.54
CA CYS A 104 -23.73 -4.33 28.59
C CYS A 104 -23.69 -3.81 27.14
N VAL A 105 -22.96 -4.51 26.27
CA VAL A 105 -23.07 -4.38 24.81
C VAL A 105 -23.50 -5.71 24.21
N GLU A 106 -24.49 -5.65 23.33
CA GLU A 106 -24.97 -6.74 22.49
C GLU A 106 -24.67 -6.39 21.03
N PHE A 107 -24.17 -7.36 20.26
CA PHE A 107 -23.88 -7.16 18.84
C PHE A 107 -23.79 -8.49 18.11
N TYR A 108 -23.85 -8.43 16.78
CA TYR A 108 -23.52 -9.55 15.91
C TYR A 108 -22.15 -9.35 15.30
N ALA A 109 -21.36 -10.42 15.22
CA ALA A 109 -20.12 -10.42 14.46
C ALA A 109 -19.98 -11.68 13.60
N ASN A 110 -19.34 -11.53 12.45
CA ASN A 110 -18.85 -12.64 11.64
C ASN A 110 -17.44 -12.36 11.15
N VAL A 111 -16.76 -13.43 10.75
CA VAL A 111 -15.43 -13.37 10.15
C VAL A 111 -15.47 -14.13 8.83
N GLN A 112 -14.81 -13.59 7.80
CA GLN A 112 -14.85 -14.15 6.44
C GLN A 112 -14.29 -15.59 6.39
N ASP A 113 -14.94 -16.44 5.58
CA ASP A 113 -14.69 -17.88 5.52
C ASP A 113 -13.29 -18.27 5.02
N ALA A 114 -12.69 -19.26 5.67
CA ALA A 114 -11.39 -19.80 5.32
C ALA A 114 -11.52 -20.99 4.35
N THR A 115 -10.53 -21.17 3.47
CA THR A 115 -10.53 -22.26 2.48
C THR A 115 -10.15 -23.63 3.08
N SER A 116 -9.84 -23.70 4.38
CA SER A 116 -9.44 -24.92 5.10
C SER A 116 -10.17 -25.04 6.45
N PRO A 117 -10.63 -26.24 6.85
CA PRO A 117 -11.31 -26.49 8.14
C PRO A 117 -10.50 -26.17 9.41
N GLU A 118 -9.17 -25.98 9.29
CA GLU A 118 -8.28 -25.72 10.43
C GLU A 118 -7.84 -24.24 10.55
N ALA A 119 -8.26 -23.38 9.62
CA ALA A 119 -7.87 -21.98 9.63
C ALA A 119 -8.72 -21.15 10.61
N LEU A 120 -8.04 -20.50 11.55
CA LEU A 120 -8.65 -19.52 12.45
C LEU A 120 -8.99 -18.23 11.67
N GLY A 121 -10.14 -17.63 11.96
CA GLY A 121 -10.53 -16.33 11.43
C GLY A 121 -9.70 -15.18 12.00
N ASP A 122 -9.95 -13.95 11.53
CA ASP A 122 -9.47 -12.72 12.17
C ASP A 122 -9.85 -12.62 13.65
N HIS A 123 -8.93 -12.05 14.43
CA HIS A 123 -9.06 -11.88 15.87
C HIS A 123 -9.64 -10.50 16.19
N PHE A 124 -10.64 -10.41 17.05
CA PHE A 124 -11.24 -9.13 17.43
C PHE A 124 -11.54 -9.05 18.94
N ALA A 125 -11.66 -7.82 19.44
CA ALA A 125 -11.92 -7.52 20.83
C ALA A 125 -13.01 -6.46 21.04
N VAL A 126 -13.68 -6.53 22.18
CA VAL A 126 -14.53 -5.47 22.74
C VAL A 126 -13.74 -4.78 23.86
N CYS A 127 -13.60 -3.48 23.75
CA CYS A 127 -12.90 -2.64 24.70
C CYS A 127 -13.84 -1.65 25.39
N ALA A 128 -13.53 -1.27 26.63
CA ALA A 128 -14.27 -0.25 27.37
C ALA A 128 -13.32 0.85 27.86
N SER A 129 -13.83 2.09 27.91
CA SER A 129 -13.14 3.25 28.46
C SER A 129 -14.06 3.99 29.44
N SER A 130 -13.49 4.44 30.56
CA SER A 130 -14.14 5.31 31.55
C SER A 130 -13.65 6.77 31.50
N THR A 131 -12.63 7.04 30.70
CA THR A 131 -11.90 8.32 30.63
C THR A 131 -12.20 9.05 29.32
N GLY A 132 -11.71 8.54 28.19
CA GLY A 132 -11.71 9.19 26.89
C GLY A 132 -11.72 8.22 25.70
N THR A 133 -11.39 8.73 24.53
CA THR A 133 -11.44 7.98 23.26
C THR A 133 -10.07 7.85 22.58
N ALA A 134 -8.96 8.06 23.30
CA ALA A 134 -7.64 7.69 22.78
C ALA A 134 -7.44 6.17 22.87
N ALA A 135 -6.58 5.59 22.02
CA ALA A 135 -6.34 4.13 22.05
C ALA A 135 -5.88 3.64 23.44
N SER A 136 -5.07 4.45 24.14
CA SER A 136 -4.58 4.18 25.50
C SER A 136 -5.67 4.24 26.59
N ASP A 137 -6.84 4.83 26.31
CA ASP A 137 -7.96 4.88 27.25
C ASP A 137 -8.75 3.56 27.28
N PHE A 138 -8.64 2.75 26.22
CA PHE A 138 -9.43 1.54 26.05
C PHE A 138 -8.75 0.32 26.65
N THR A 139 -9.52 -0.44 27.44
CA THR A 139 -9.09 -1.74 27.96
C THR A 139 -9.89 -2.86 27.29
N VAL A 140 -9.21 -3.90 26.78
CA VAL A 140 -9.85 -5.10 26.22
C VAL A 140 -10.60 -5.87 27.32
N ILE A 141 -11.92 -5.96 27.20
CA ILE A 141 -12.82 -6.64 28.16
C ILE A 141 -13.16 -8.05 27.70
N PHE A 142 -13.26 -8.24 26.39
CA PHE A 142 -13.59 -9.50 25.74
C PHE A 142 -12.84 -9.58 24.41
N GLU A 143 -12.47 -10.79 23.99
CA GLU A 143 -11.90 -11.05 22.68
C GLU A 143 -12.25 -12.46 22.21
N ASP A 144 -12.33 -12.65 20.89
CA ASP A 144 -12.65 -13.93 20.27
C ASP A 144 -11.88 -14.09 18.95
N THR A 145 -11.68 -15.35 18.54
CA THR A 145 -11.09 -15.73 17.25
C THR A 145 -11.98 -16.83 16.65
N PRO A 146 -13.17 -16.47 16.15
CA PRO A 146 -14.12 -17.47 15.71
C PRO A 146 -13.56 -18.28 14.53
N ALA A 147 -13.70 -19.61 14.60
CA ALA A 147 -13.37 -20.49 13.49
C ALA A 147 -14.23 -20.14 12.25
N ALA A 148 -13.57 -20.06 11.10
CA ALA A 148 -14.20 -19.77 9.81
C ALA A 148 -14.82 -21.05 9.22
N THR A 149 -15.90 -20.96 8.44
CA THR A 149 -16.58 -22.15 7.88
C THR A 149 -16.09 -22.37 6.44
N PRO A 150 -15.77 -23.59 5.97
CA PRO A 150 -15.29 -23.75 4.60
C PRO A 150 -16.37 -23.43 3.54
N PRO A 151 -16.06 -22.70 2.46
CA PRO A 151 -17.00 -22.52 1.35
C PRO A 151 -17.20 -23.82 0.56
N SER A 152 -18.37 -24.00 -0.06
CA SER A 152 -18.59 -25.10 -1.02
C SER A 152 -17.82 -24.86 -2.32
N LEU A 153 -17.37 -25.95 -2.97
CA LEU A 153 -16.38 -26.00 -4.06
C LEU A 153 -16.70 -25.24 -5.37
N MET A 154 -17.71 -24.37 -5.42
CA MET A 154 -18.16 -23.69 -6.65
C MET A 154 -18.26 -22.15 -6.56
N GLN A 155 -17.46 -21.47 -5.73
CA GLN A 155 -17.39 -20.01 -5.73
C GLN A 155 -15.94 -19.48 -5.68
N ILE A 156 -15.58 -18.63 -6.64
CA ILE A 156 -14.29 -17.91 -6.74
C ILE A 156 -14.36 -16.58 -5.93
N GLN A 157 -15.43 -16.36 -5.17
CA GLN A 157 -15.59 -15.24 -4.23
C GLN A 157 -15.76 -15.79 -2.81
N ARG A 158 -15.04 -15.21 -1.85
CA ARG A 158 -15.14 -15.57 -0.42
C ARG A 158 -16.52 -15.17 0.13
N ALA A 159 -17.31 -16.14 0.60
CA ALA A 159 -18.64 -15.91 1.16
C ALA A 159 -18.59 -15.19 2.54
N PRO A 160 -19.66 -14.51 2.97
CA PRO A 160 -19.78 -14.00 4.35
C PRO A 160 -19.86 -15.18 5.34
N GLY A 161 -19.05 -15.17 6.41
CA GLY A 161 -19.09 -16.21 7.43
C GLY A 161 -20.37 -16.18 8.27
N THR A 162 -20.56 -17.19 9.12
CA THR A 162 -21.77 -17.32 9.97
C THR A 162 -21.79 -16.25 11.07
N TRP A 163 -22.84 -15.43 11.10
CA TRP A 163 -23.09 -14.43 12.15
C TRP A 163 -23.33 -15.06 13.52
N ARG A 164 -22.65 -14.54 14.55
CA ARG A 164 -22.79 -14.95 15.94
C ARG A 164 -23.21 -13.76 16.79
N LYS A 165 -24.13 -14.00 17.73
CA LYS A 165 -24.56 -13.01 18.71
C LYS A 165 -23.63 -13.00 19.92
N TYR A 166 -23.16 -11.81 20.31
CA TYR A 166 -22.32 -11.58 21.47
C TYR A 166 -23.06 -10.70 22.49
N VAL A 167 -22.93 -11.04 23.78
CA VAL A 167 -23.45 -10.24 24.90
C VAL A 167 -22.31 -10.08 25.91
N VAL A 168 -21.76 -8.89 25.99
CA VAL A 168 -20.56 -8.59 26.80
C VAL A 168 -20.94 -7.61 27.90
N ASN A 169 -20.82 -8.05 29.16
CA ASN A 169 -20.99 -7.18 30.32
C ASN A 169 -19.79 -6.23 30.44
N LEU A 170 -20.07 -4.95 30.64
CA LEU A 170 -19.09 -3.87 30.66
C LEU A 170 -18.75 -3.49 32.11
N PRO A 171 -17.51 -3.05 32.40
CA PRO A 171 -17.14 -2.53 33.73
C PRO A 171 -18.03 -1.35 34.15
N ALA A 172 -18.20 -1.17 35.47
CA ALA A 172 -18.94 -0.03 35.99
C ALA A 172 -18.18 1.28 35.66
N GLY A 173 -18.92 2.33 35.27
CA GLY A 173 -18.32 3.61 34.87
C GLY A 173 -17.86 3.69 33.41
N THR A 174 -18.20 2.70 32.58
CA THR A 174 -17.96 2.75 31.13
C THR A 174 -18.69 3.95 30.51
N LYS A 175 -17.95 4.72 29.69
CA LYS A 175 -18.44 5.88 28.93
C LYS A 175 -18.34 5.69 27.42
N TYR A 176 -17.40 4.85 26.96
CA TYR A 176 -17.22 4.52 25.55
C TYR A 176 -16.93 3.03 25.41
N VAL A 177 -17.43 2.44 24.33
CA VAL A 177 -17.12 1.07 23.92
C VAL A 177 -16.40 1.12 22.59
N ALA A 178 -15.44 0.24 22.37
CA ALA A 178 -14.76 0.12 21.08
C ALA A 178 -14.66 -1.34 20.64
N PHE A 179 -14.69 -1.55 19.33
CA PHE A 179 -14.38 -2.83 18.70
C PHE A 179 -13.01 -2.75 18.05
N ARG A 180 -12.07 -3.60 18.49
CA ARG A 180 -10.68 -3.61 18.03
C ARG A 180 -10.44 -4.81 17.14
N HIS A 181 -9.87 -4.60 15.96
CA HIS A 181 -9.41 -5.65 15.05
C HIS A 181 -7.89 -5.68 15.08
N TYR A 182 -7.30 -6.77 15.58
CA TYR A 182 -5.85 -6.86 15.80
C TYR A 182 -5.31 -8.28 15.91
N ASN A 183 -3.99 -8.43 15.89
CA ASN A 183 -3.29 -9.69 16.17
C ASN A 183 -3.69 -10.86 15.21
N CYS A 184 -3.83 -10.53 13.93
CA CYS A 184 -4.12 -11.47 12.84
C CYS A 184 -3.44 -11.01 11.53
N THR A 185 -3.17 -11.92 10.60
CA THR A 185 -2.50 -11.61 9.30
C THR A 185 -2.91 -12.61 8.19
N ASN A 186 -4.11 -13.15 8.29
CA ASN A 186 -4.58 -14.32 7.52
C ASN A 186 -5.47 -13.94 6.31
N PHE A 187 -5.38 -12.68 5.83
CA PHE A 187 -6.16 -12.16 4.70
C PHE A 187 -7.68 -12.28 4.86
N PHE A 188 -8.19 -12.14 6.08
CA PHE A 188 -9.63 -12.16 6.34
C PHE A 188 -10.15 -10.76 6.63
N ARG A 189 -11.42 -10.70 7.06
CA ARG A 189 -12.03 -9.50 7.64
C ARG A 189 -12.96 -9.88 8.76
N VAL A 190 -13.16 -8.96 9.70
CA VAL A 190 -14.23 -8.99 10.69
C VAL A 190 -15.34 -8.02 10.28
N ASN A 191 -16.59 -8.43 10.42
CA ASN A 191 -17.74 -7.53 10.31
C ASN A 191 -18.53 -7.52 11.62
N ILE A 192 -19.07 -6.34 11.96
CA ILE A 192 -19.86 -6.07 13.15
C ILE A 192 -21.16 -5.37 12.75
N ASP A 193 -22.24 -5.80 13.37
CA ASP A 193 -23.58 -5.30 13.07
C ASP A 193 -24.53 -5.35 14.28
N ASP A 194 -25.66 -4.65 14.18
CA ASP A 194 -26.75 -4.59 15.18
C ASP A 194 -26.25 -4.34 16.62
N VAL A 195 -25.46 -3.27 16.78
CA VAL A 195 -24.85 -2.93 18.07
C VAL A 195 -25.88 -2.25 18.97
N THR A 196 -26.17 -2.86 20.12
CA THR A 196 -27.06 -2.30 21.15
C THR A 196 -26.36 -2.24 22.50
N ILE A 197 -26.38 -1.07 23.14
CA ILE A 197 -25.76 -0.85 24.46
C ILE A 197 -26.83 -0.53 25.49
N TYR A 198 -26.70 -1.12 26.66
CA TYR A 198 -27.67 -1.02 27.74
C TYR A 198 -27.04 -0.53 29.05
N ASP A 199 -27.87 0.07 29.90
CA ASP A 199 -27.52 0.54 31.24
C ASP A 199 -27.60 -0.54 32.34
N ALA A 200 -28.02 -1.75 31.99
CA ALA A 200 -28.05 -2.91 32.87
C ALA A 200 -27.23 -4.07 32.30
N ALA A 201 -26.78 -4.98 33.17
CA ALA A 201 -26.07 -6.18 32.76
C ALA A 201 -27.01 -7.11 31.96
N GLY A 202 -26.50 -7.72 30.89
CA GLY A 202 -27.28 -8.65 30.06
C GLY A 202 -27.29 -10.07 30.62
N THR A 203 -28.36 -10.83 30.34
CA THR A 203 -28.46 -12.26 30.62
C THR A 203 -28.73 -13.03 29.31
N GLY A 204 -27.97 -14.10 29.04
CA GLY A 204 -28.29 -15.02 27.92
C GLY A 204 -27.42 -14.91 26.65
N GLY A 205 -26.17 -14.46 26.74
CA GLY A 205 -25.17 -14.64 25.67
C GLY A 205 -23.92 -15.41 26.15
N VAL A 206 -22.88 -15.50 25.31
CA VAL A 206 -21.63 -16.20 25.65
C VAL A 206 -20.94 -15.48 26.83
N THR A 207 -20.97 -16.06 28.02
CA THR A 207 -20.17 -15.67 29.20
C THR A 207 -18.70 -15.50 28.82
N PRO A 208 -17.92 -14.54 29.39
CA PRO A 208 -16.49 -14.43 29.14
C PRO A 208 -15.81 -15.79 29.32
N GLN A 209 -15.52 -16.45 28.20
CA GLN A 209 -14.73 -17.67 28.22
C GLN A 209 -13.31 -17.24 28.56
N THR A 210 -12.64 -17.99 29.44
CA THR A 210 -11.23 -17.75 29.70
C THR A 210 -10.49 -17.72 28.37
N ASN A 211 -9.72 -16.67 28.10
CA ASN A 211 -8.85 -16.64 26.93
C ASN A 211 -7.86 -17.82 27.02
N MET A 212 -8.06 -18.84 26.20
CA MET A 212 -7.22 -20.04 26.19
C MET A 212 -5.96 -19.89 25.33
N ASN A 213 -5.88 -18.84 24.52
CA ASN A 213 -4.71 -18.54 23.68
C ASN A 213 -3.61 -17.84 24.49
N ARG A 214 -3.98 -17.15 25.57
CA ARG A 214 -3.04 -16.51 26.48
C ARG A 214 -2.84 -17.32 27.74
N TYR A 215 -1.60 -17.70 28.01
CA TYR A 215 -1.29 -18.45 29.22
C TYR A 215 0.14 -18.28 29.71
N VAL A 216 0.33 -18.54 31.00
CA VAL A 216 1.65 -18.79 31.59
C VAL A 216 1.73 -20.27 31.94
N LYS A 217 2.79 -20.93 31.47
CA LYS A 217 3.11 -22.32 31.77
C LYS A 217 4.14 -22.37 32.90
N LEU A 218 3.86 -23.17 33.90
CA LEU A 218 4.72 -23.43 35.05
C LEU A 218 5.11 -24.91 35.05
N ASN A 219 6.40 -25.21 35.11
CA ASN A 219 6.86 -26.56 35.44
C ASN A 219 6.86 -26.69 36.97
N VAL A 220 6.01 -27.58 37.47
CA VAL A 220 5.69 -27.71 38.89
C VAL A 220 5.99 -29.13 39.37
N VAL A 221 6.24 -29.29 40.67
CA VAL A 221 6.33 -30.62 41.28
C VAL A 221 4.91 -31.19 41.42
N LYS A 222 4.63 -32.33 40.81
CA LYS A 222 3.34 -33.01 40.89
C LYS A 222 2.92 -33.22 42.35
N ASP A 223 1.63 -33.06 42.62
CA ASP A 223 0.96 -33.14 43.92
C ASP A 223 1.35 -32.05 44.94
N SER A 224 2.25 -31.13 44.60
CA SER A 224 2.60 -30.01 45.45
C SER A 224 1.54 -28.91 45.42
N ALA A 225 1.55 -28.07 46.46
CA ALA A 225 0.66 -26.93 46.62
C ALA A 225 1.40 -25.66 46.13
N ILE A 226 0.94 -25.09 45.03
CA ILE A 226 1.54 -23.97 44.30
C ILE A 226 0.82 -22.67 44.64
N LYS A 227 1.53 -21.71 45.23
CA LYS A 227 1.03 -20.38 45.58
C LYS A 227 1.08 -19.47 44.36
N LEU A 228 -0.07 -18.92 43.98
CA LEU A 228 -0.23 -17.98 42.88
C LEU A 228 -1.05 -16.76 43.33
N ASP A 229 -0.75 -15.61 42.76
CA ASP A 229 -1.57 -14.41 42.86
C ASP A 229 -1.68 -13.76 41.48
N PHE A 230 -2.80 -13.09 41.22
CA PHE A 230 -3.13 -12.56 39.90
C PHE A 230 -3.72 -11.15 40.02
N TRP A 231 -3.52 -10.36 38.99
CA TRP A 231 -4.20 -9.08 38.80
C TRP A 231 -4.47 -8.90 37.30
N ALA A 232 -5.68 -8.49 36.95
CA ALA A 232 -6.09 -8.14 35.59
C ALA A 232 -6.27 -6.63 35.40
N SER A 233 -6.15 -6.16 34.16
CA SER A 233 -6.50 -4.77 33.81
C SER A 233 -8.01 -4.52 33.85
N VAL A 234 -8.83 -5.57 33.97
CA VAL A 234 -10.29 -5.53 33.91
C VAL A 234 -10.91 -6.30 35.08
N ALA A 235 -11.89 -5.69 35.74
CA ALA A 235 -12.65 -6.32 36.80
C ALA A 235 -13.48 -7.51 36.28
N GLY A 236 -13.53 -8.61 37.03
CA GLY A 236 -14.23 -9.84 36.64
C GLY A 236 -13.55 -10.63 35.52
N THR A 237 -12.23 -10.49 35.32
CA THR A 237 -11.49 -11.26 34.31
C THR A 237 -11.47 -12.75 34.68
N SER A 238 -11.93 -13.61 33.77
CA SER A 238 -11.91 -15.06 33.93
C SER A 238 -10.48 -15.62 33.76
N VAL A 239 -10.01 -16.38 34.74
CA VAL A 239 -8.70 -17.06 34.72
C VAL A 239 -8.89 -18.54 35.01
N LYS A 240 -8.28 -19.39 34.19
CA LYS A 240 -8.37 -20.85 34.32
C LYS A 240 -7.01 -21.43 34.66
N ILE A 241 -6.91 -22.08 35.81
CA ILE A 241 -5.73 -22.81 36.27
C ILE A 241 -5.94 -24.30 35.98
N LYS A 242 -5.12 -24.86 35.10
CA LYS A 242 -5.21 -26.27 34.66
C LYS A 242 -3.92 -27.03 34.95
N SER A 243 -4.02 -28.19 35.59
CA SER A 243 -2.89 -29.10 35.83
C SER A 243 -3.37 -30.56 35.88
N GLY A 244 -3.01 -31.37 34.88
CA GLY A 244 -3.54 -32.73 34.72
C GLY A 244 -5.06 -32.72 34.52
N SER A 245 -5.78 -33.49 35.35
CA SER A 245 -7.25 -33.51 35.39
C SER A 245 -7.85 -32.38 36.25
N LEU A 246 -7.04 -31.61 36.99
CA LEU A 246 -7.52 -30.48 37.77
C LEU A 246 -7.70 -29.26 36.87
N ASP A 247 -8.90 -28.68 36.93
CA ASP A 247 -9.30 -27.50 36.15
C ASP A 247 -10.13 -26.59 37.07
N THR A 248 -9.60 -25.40 37.38
CA THR A 248 -10.25 -24.43 38.27
C THR A 248 -10.37 -23.10 37.54
N THR A 249 -11.57 -22.54 37.51
CA THR A 249 -11.83 -21.19 36.97
C THR A 249 -12.14 -20.23 38.10
N ILE A 250 -11.46 -19.09 38.11
CA ILE A 250 -11.67 -17.99 39.06
C ILE A 250 -11.93 -16.69 38.29
N PHE A 251 -12.44 -15.68 38.99
CA PHE A 251 -12.58 -14.32 38.46
C PHE A 251 -11.70 -13.38 39.29
N ILE A 252 -10.87 -12.60 38.62
CA ILE A 252 -9.90 -11.69 39.23
C ILE A 252 -10.21 -10.25 38.83
N ASP A 253 -9.75 -9.30 39.65
CA ASP A 253 -10.10 -7.88 39.51
C ASP A 253 -8.88 -7.00 39.24
N THR A 254 -9.10 -5.67 39.29
CA THR A 254 -8.09 -4.61 39.10
C THR A 254 -7.23 -4.35 40.34
N ALA A 255 -7.13 -5.32 41.23
CA ALA A 255 -6.20 -5.40 42.34
C ALA A 255 -5.68 -6.84 42.47
N TRP A 256 -4.58 -7.04 43.21
CA TRP A 256 -4.11 -8.39 43.56
C TRP A 256 -5.25 -9.18 44.21
N HIS A 257 -5.55 -10.33 43.63
CA HIS A 257 -6.66 -11.18 44.05
C HIS A 257 -6.47 -11.74 45.46
N GLY A 258 -5.21 -11.91 45.87
CA GLY A 258 -4.81 -12.50 47.14
C GLY A 258 -4.17 -13.86 46.91
N ALA A 259 -2.94 -14.01 47.39
CA ALA A 259 -2.15 -15.20 47.14
C ALA A 259 -2.84 -16.47 47.63
N THR A 260 -3.19 -17.34 46.68
CA THR A 260 -3.98 -18.55 46.88
C THR A 260 -3.18 -19.76 46.45
N THR A 261 -3.42 -20.92 47.06
CA THR A 261 -2.67 -22.15 46.76
C THR A 261 -3.50 -23.11 45.93
N TYR A 262 -2.94 -23.61 44.84
CA TYR A 262 -3.55 -24.56 43.90
C TYR A 262 -2.75 -25.86 43.89
N LYS A 263 -3.44 -27.00 43.94
CA LYS A 263 -2.79 -28.31 43.85
C LYS A 263 -2.32 -28.57 42.41
N ALA A 264 -1.07 -28.97 42.23
CA ALA A 264 -0.55 -29.45 40.96
C ALA A 264 -0.99 -30.90 40.71
N GLY A 265 -1.92 -31.12 39.77
CA GLY A 265 -2.37 -32.47 39.40
C GLY A 265 -1.38 -33.22 38.49
N ASP A 266 -0.44 -32.48 37.91
CA ASP A 266 0.61 -32.98 37.02
C ASP A 266 1.89 -32.13 37.16
N THR A 267 2.91 -32.44 36.38
CA THR A 267 4.20 -31.73 36.30
C THR A 267 4.13 -30.39 35.57
N ILE A 268 3.01 -30.11 34.90
CA ILE A 268 2.74 -28.85 34.20
C ILE A 268 1.47 -28.23 34.78
N MET A 269 1.54 -26.94 35.07
CA MET A 269 0.39 -26.10 35.38
C MET A 269 0.32 -24.96 34.37
N LYS A 270 -0.84 -24.75 33.76
CA LYS A 270 -1.08 -23.62 32.86
C LYS A 270 -2.12 -22.69 33.47
N VAL A 271 -1.80 -21.41 33.52
CA VAL A 271 -2.68 -20.33 33.93
C VAL A 271 -3.13 -19.63 32.66
N TYR A 272 -4.38 -19.86 32.24
CA TYR A 272 -5.00 -19.23 31.07
C TYR A 272 -5.77 -17.98 31.46
N GLY A 273 -5.83 -17.01 30.55
CA GLY A 273 -6.63 -15.79 30.68
C GLY A 273 -5.81 -14.52 30.55
N ASN A 274 -6.51 -13.38 30.50
CA ASN A 274 -5.93 -12.05 30.31
C ASN A 274 -5.31 -11.50 31.60
N VAL A 275 -4.38 -12.25 32.18
CA VAL A 275 -3.63 -11.88 33.38
C VAL A 275 -2.63 -10.79 33.03
N ALA A 276 -2.79 -9.61 33.63
CA ALA A 276 -1.89 -8.47 33.43
C ALA A 276 -0.68 -8.50 34.38
N ARG A 277 -0.82 -9.12 35.55
CA ARG A 277 0.27 -9.34 36.51
C ARG A 277 0.13 -10.70 37.16
N LEU A 278 1.26 -11.42 37.26
CA LEU A 278 1.33 -12.75 37.86
C LEU A 278 2.41 -12.79 38.93
N ALA A 279 2.06 -13.26 40.13
CA ALA A 279 3.02 -13.63 41.15
C ALA A 279 2.98 -15.14 41.40
N CYS A 280 4.10 -15.81 41.16
CA CYS A 280 4.33 -17.22 41.45
C CYS A 280 5.60 -17.44 42.30
N GLY A 281 6.10 -16.38 42.93
CA GLY A 281 7.26 -16.44 43.83
C GLY A 281 6.99 -17.16 45.15
N LYS A 282 8.07 -17.43 45.91
CA LYS A 282 8.06 -18.08 47.24
C LYS A 282 7.49 -19.50 47.22
N ASN A 283 7.69 -20.23 46.12
CA ASN A 283 7.34 -21.64 46.02
C ASN A 283 8.55 -22.57 46.21
N GLY A 284 9.78 -22.05 46.28
CA GLY A 284 11.00 -22.82 46.49
C GLY A 284 11.20 -23.88 45.41
N ALA A 285 11.52 -25.12 45.81
CA ALA A 285 11.74 -26.24 44.88
C ALA A 285 10.52 -26.68 44.07
N LYS A 286 9.33 -26.13 44.35
CA LYS A 286 8.07 -26.59 43.73
C LYS A 286 7.87 -26.07 42.31
N ILE A 287 8.53 -24.97 41.93
CA ILE A 287 8.52 -24.43 40.56
C ILE A 287 9.95 -24.43 40.04
N THR A 288 10.15 -25.07 38.89
CA THR A 288 11.48 -25.26 38.28
C THR A 288 11.63 -24.55 36.92
N ALA A 289 10.52 -24.16 36.29
CA ALA A 289 10.55 -23.30 35.12
C ALA A 289 9.27 -22.48 34.98
N VAL A 290 9.38 -21.30 34.37
CA VAL A 290 8.27 -20.43 34.01
C VAL A 290 8.40 -20.08 32.53
N ASP A 291 7.31 -20.24 31.79
CA ASP A 291 7.19 -19.85 30.40
C ASP A 291 5.96 -18.94 30.27
N ALA A 292 6.24 -17.64 30.14
CA ALA A 292 5.25 -16.57 30.01
C ALA A 292 5.14 -16.07 28.56
N SER A 293 5.89 -16.66 27.61
CA SER A 293 6.00 -16.21 26.22
C SER A 293 4.66 -16.11 25.47
N HIS A 294 3.62 -16.78 25.95
CA HIS A 294 2.28 -16.75 25.35
C HIS A 294 1.39 -15.67 25.98
N ASN A 295 1.97 -14.66 26.63
CA ASN A 295 1.23 -13.64 27.37
C ASN A 295 1.75 -12.21 27.10
N ALA A 296 1.44 -11.71 25.90
CA ALA A 296 1.93 -10.42 25.37
C ALA A 296 1.71 -9.20 26.27
N ASN A 297 0.55 -9.10 26.93
CA ASN A 297 0.22 -7.93 27.78
C ASN A 297 0.55 -8.15 29.26
N LEU A 298 1.40 -9.14 29.59
CA LEU A 298 1.86 -9.33 30.97
C LEU A 298 2.81 -8.19 31.32
N THR A 299 2.40 -7.32 32.24
CA THR A 299 3.17 -6.14 32.65
C THR A 299 4.08 -6.39 33.84
N HIS A 300 3.74 -7.37 34.69
CA HIS A 300 4.52 -7.75 35.87
C HIS A 300 4.59 -9.27 36.01
N LEU A 301 5.80 -9.79 36.18
CA LEU A 301 6.05 -11.18 36.52
C LEU A 301 6.93 -11.25 37.77
N ILE A 302 6.37 -11.79 38.86
CA ILE A 302 7.07 -11.98 40.13
C ILE A 302 7.23 -13.49 40.36
N CYS A 303 8.38 -14.03 39.99
CA CYS A 303 8.72 -15.45 40.09
C CYS A 303 9.94 -15.71 41.01
N SER A 304 10.25 -14.77 41.91
CA SER A 304 11.34 -14.82 42.88
C SER A 304 11.23 -15.94 43.94
N GLU A 305 12.35 -16.31 44.56
CA GLU A 305 12.41 -17.33 45.63
C GLU A 305 11.85 -18.70 45.17
N ASN A 306 12.31 -19.17 44.02
CA ASN A 306 12.00 -20.45 43.39
C ASN A 306 13.28 -21.22 43.07
N GLN A 307 13.19 -22.39 42.41
CA GLN A 307 14.35 -23.11 41.88
C GLN A 307 14.33 -23.12 40.35
N LEU A 308 14.09 -21.95 39.74
CA LEU A 308 13.99 -21.83 38.29
C LEU A 308 15.34 -22.13 37.64
N THR A 309 15.36 -23.10 36.72
CA THR A 309 16.49 -23.34 35.81
C THR A 309 16.22 -22.77 34.42
N LYS A 310 14.96 -22.45 34.10
CA LYS A 310 14.54 -21.80 32.86
C LYS A 310 13.44 -20.76 33.13
N LEU A 311 13.59 -19.60 32.51
CA LEU A 311 12.58 -18.54 32.45
C LEU A 311 12.47 -18.09 30.99
N ASP A 312 11.26 -18.14 30.44
CA ASP A 312 10.97 -17.68 29.08
C ASP A 312 9.97 -16.52 29.12
N VAL A 313 10.41 -15.34 28.70
CA VAL A 313 9.62 -14.09 28.60
C VAL A 313 9.61 -13.56 27.17
N SER A 314 9.96 -14.39 26.18
CA SER A 314 10.21 -13.97 24.80
C SER A 314 9.01 -13.33 24.09
N GLY A 315 7.79 -13.58 24.53
CA GLY A 315 6.58 -12.91 24.02
C GLY A 315 5.91 -11.98 25.02
N CYS A 316 6.67 -11.33 25.90
CA CYS A 316 6.17 -10.38 26.90
C CYS A 316 6.69 -8.95 26.63
N GLU A 317 6.30 -8.35 25.51
CA GLU A 317 6.75 -7.00 25.10
C GLU A 317 6.33 -5.91 26.09
N GLU A 318 5.14 -6.05 26.69
CA GLU A 318 4.57 -5.12 27.67
C GLU A 318 5.13 -5.27 29.09
N LEU A 319 6.08 -6.18 29.31
CA LEU A 319 6.63 -6.45 30.63
C LEU A 319 7.42 -5.25 31.15
N THR A 320 6.89 -4.56 32.15
CA THR A 320 7.53 -3.43 32.82
C THR A 320 8.34 -3.83 34.05
N ASN A 321 7.97 -4.94 34.71
CA ASN A 321 8.59 -5.40 35.95
C ASN A 321 8.82 -6.92 35.90
N LEU A 322 10.08 -7.32 36.04
CA LEU A 322 10.48 -8.71 36.19
C LEU A 322 11.24 -8.90 37.50
N ASP A 323 10.69 -9.71 38.39
CA ASP A 323 11.37 -10.17 39.60
C ASP A 323 11.57 -11.68 39.55
N CYS A 324 12.82 -12.09 39.36
CA CYS A 324 13.27 -13.47 39.21
C CYS A 324 14.45 -13.79 40.13
N ASN A 325 14.60 -13.01 41.23
CA ASN A 325 15.70 -13.17 42.17
C ASN A 325 15.66 -14.51 42.91
N SER A 326 16.81 -14.89 43.49
CA SER A 326 16.97 -16.06 44.36
C SER A 326 16.44 -17.34 43.72
N SER A 327 16.99 -17.69 42.54
CA SER A 327 16.69 -18.90 41.76
C SER A 327 17.99 -19.55 41.24
N ASN A 328 17.89 -20.49 40.28
CA ASN A 328 19.03 -21.20 39.69
C ASN A 328 19.22 -20.85 38.19
N LEU A 329 18.86 -19.63 37.78
CA LEU A 329 18.99 -19.20 36.40
C LEU A 329 20.47 -18.97 36.07
N THR A 330 20.93 -19.49 34.94
CA THR A 330 22.31 -19.29 34.46
C THR A 330 22.39 -18.27 33.32
N ASP A 331 21.24 -17.91 32.74
CA ASP A 331 21.03 -16.83 31.78
C ASP A 331 19.56 -16.41 31.79
N ILE A 332 19.26 -15.21 31.29
CA ILE A 332 17.90 -14.71 31.06
C ILE A 332 17.88 -13.91 29.74
N ASP A 333 16.97 -14.26 28.85
CA ASP A 333 16.73 -13.48 27.64
C ASP A 333 15.58 -12.50 27.85
N ILE A 334 15.91 -11.21 27.88
CA ILE A 334 14.97 -10.08 28.03
C ILE A 334 14.85 -9.25 26.74
N SER A 335 15.42 -9.74 25.63
CA SER A 335 15.57 -8.96 24.39
C SER A 335 14.25 -8.46 23.79
N SER A 336 13.14 -9.18 23.99
CA SER A 336 11.81 -8.77 23.54
C SER A 336 11.03 -7.92 24.56
N CYS A 337 11.49 -7.80 25.81
CA CYS A 337 10.82 -7.02 26.85
C CYS A 337 11.13 -5.52 26.69
N THR A 338 10.72 -4.94 25.57
CA THR A 338 11.05 -3.56 25.16
C THR A 338 10.54 -2.49 26.12
N ASN A 339 9.52 -2.78 26.96
CA ASN A 339 8.96 -1.89 27.99
C ASN A 339 9.49 -2.12 29.43
N LEU A 340 10.45 -3.03 29.67
CA LEU A 340 11.01 -3.33 31.00
C LEU A 340 11.66 -2.14 31.72
N LYS A 341 11.25 -1.80 32.94
CA LYS A 341 11.84 -0.70 33.74
C LYS A 341 12.42 -1.18 35.07
N TRP A 342 12.08 -2.40 35.49
CA TRP A 342 12.53 -2.98 36.74
C TRP A 342 12.93 -4.43 36.50
N LEU A 343 14.20 -4.75 36.75
CA LEU A 343 14.72 -6.10 36.70
C LEU A 343 15.42 -6.44 38.01
N ASP A 344 14.79 -7.32 38.78
CA ASP A 344 15.44 -7.93 39.95
C ASP A 344 15.82 -9.38 39.63
N CYS A 345 17.13 -9.64 39.60
CA CYS A 345 17.68 -10.94 39.24
C CYS A 345 18.85 -11.38 40.14
N HIS A 346 19.04 -10.71 41.29
CA HIS A 346 20.09 -11.07 42.26
C HIS A 346 19.91 -12.50 42.81
N GLY A 347 20.95 -13.05 43.42
CA GLY A 347 20.88 -14.39 44.02
C GLY A 347 20.77 -15.56 43.02
N ASN A 348 20.92 -15.30 41.72
CA ASN A 348 21.10 -16.33 40.69
C ASN A 348 22.61 -16.60 40.45
N PRO A 349 22.99 -17.81 40.01
CA PRO A 349 24.38 -18.19 39.73
C PRO A 349 24.92 -17.61 38.41
N PHE A 350 24.76 -16.30 38.19
CA PHE A 350 25.26 -15.62 36.99
C PHE A 350 26.77 -15.43 37.04
N THR A 351 27.40 -15.58 35.87
CA THR A 351 28.82 -15.28 35.67
C THR A 351 29.00 -13.85 35.15
N THR A 352 30.23 -13.31 35.17
CA THR A 352 30.51 -11.97 34.60
C THR A 352 30.05 -11.87 33.14
N PRO A 353 30.37 -12.82 32.23
CA PRO A 353 29.83 -12.81 30.87
C PRO A 353 28.29 -12.83 30.80
N THR A 354 27.61 -13.55 31.69
CA THR A 354 26.14 -13.57 31.73
C THR A 354 25.59 -12.19 32.06
N ILE A 355 26.16 -11.50 33.06
CA ILE A 355 25.68 -10.18 33.47
C ILE A 355 25.96 -9.12 32.39
N GLU A 356 27.10 -9.22 31.71
CA GLU A 356 27.39 -8.38 30.53
C GLU A 356 26.32 -8.56 29.44
N ASN A 357 25.97 -9.81 29.12
CA ASN A 357 24.90 -10.11 28.16
C ASN A 357 23.55 -9.51 28.60
N ILE A 358 23.21 -9.61 29.89
CA ILE A 358 22.01 -8.98 30.45
C ILE A 358 22.06 -7.46 30.26
N TYR A 359 23.16 -6.79 30.61
CA TYR A 359 23.32 -5.34 30.40
C TYR A 359 23.19 -4.94 28.93
N CYS A 360 23.67 -5.79 28.02
CA CYS A 360 23.54 -5.57 26.59
C CYS A 360 22.11 -5.67 26.09
N LYS A 361 21.32 -6.60 26.62
CA LYS A 361 19.91 -6.82 26.26
C LYS A 361 18.92 -5.88 26.96
N LEU A 362 19.39 -5.05 27.90
CA LEU A 362 18.53 -4.02 28.49
C LEU A 362 18.04 -3.07 27.40
N PRO A 363 16.75 -2.71 27.39
CA PRO A 363 16.20 -1.74 26.45
C PRO A 363 16.60 -0.30 26.80
N ASP A 364 16.70 0.60 25.82
CA ASP A 364 16.98 2.03 26.04
C ASP A 364 15.83 2.72 26.81
N ARG A 365 16.18 3.60 27.75
CA ARG A 365 15.21 4.30 28.60
C ARG A 365 15.35 5.81 28.52
N LEU A 366 14.26 6.51 28.83
CA LEU A 366 14.33 7.95 29.11
C LEU A 366 14.87 8.16 30.53
N VAL A 367 15.55 9.27 30.77
CA VAL A 367 16.03 9.64 32.12
C VAL A 367 14.87 9.68 33.13
N THR A 368 13.67 10.07 32.67
CA THR A 368 12.44 10.13 33.48
C THR A 368 11.90 8.76 33.89
N ASP A 369 12.27 7.67 33.19
CA ASP A 369 11.77 6.33 33.51
C ASP A 369 12.30 5.79 34.83
N SER A 370 13.45 6.30 35.30
CA SER A 370 14.11 5.83 36.54
C SER A 370 14.30 4.31 36.59
N ALA A 371 14.69 3.69 35.46
CA ALA A 371 14.81 2.25 35.34
C ALA A 371 15.90 1.67 36.26
N LEU A 372 15.64 0.48 36.82
CA LEU A 372 16.43 -0.13 37.88
C LEU A 372 16.75 -1.60 37.58
N ILE A 373 18.02 -1.97 37.71
CA ILE A 373 18.47 -3.35 37.69
C ILE A 373 19.20 -3.71 38.98
N PHE A 374 18.83 -4.85 39.57
CA PHE A 374 19.40 -5.37 40.81
C PHE A 374 20.07 -6.72 40.55
N THR A 375 21.40 -6.71 40.47
CA THR A 375 22.22 -7.93 40.31
C THR A 375 22.82 -8.41 41.63
N LEU A 376 22.81 -7.57 42.67
CA LEU A 376 23.25 -7.87 44.03
C LEU A 376 22.17 -7.48 45.03
N LYS A 377 22.01 -8.26 46.08
CA LYS A 377 21.10 -7.93 47.18
C LYS A 377 21.60 -6.72 47.96
N ASP A 378 22.83 -6.78 48.45
CA ASP A 378 23.48 -5.77 49.28
C ASP A 378 25.01 -5.84 49.11
N ALA A 379 25.76 -4.98 49.82
CA ALA A 379 27.22 -4.92 49.72
C ALA A 379 27.95 -6.19 50.22
N SER A 380 27.27 -7.07 50.95
CA SER A 380 27.80 -8.34 51.44
C SER A 380 27.46 -9.55 50.55
N ASP A 381 26.74 -9.33 49.44
CA ASP A 381 26.36 -10.38 48.49
C ASP A 381 27.60 -11.11 47.94
N PRO A 382 27.64 -12.46 47.98
CA PRO A 382 28.80 -13.24 47.55
C PRO A 382 29.17 -13.05 46.08
N ASN A 383 28.23 -12.59 45.24
CA ASN A 383 28.47 -12.32 43.82
C ASN A 383 29.10 -10.93 43.57
N GLY A 384 29.46 -10.18 44.63
CA GLY A 384 30.01 -8.83 44.50
C GLY A 384 31.21 -8.71 43.55
N ALA A 385 32.17 -9.63 43.64
CA ALA A 385 33.35 -9.64 42.76
C ALA A 385 32.99 -9.89 41.28
N ILE A 386 31.97 -10.71 41.02
CA ILE A 386 31.48 -11.03 39.67
C ILE A 386 30.91 -9.78 39.02
N VAL A 387 30.07 -9.03 39.75
CA VAL A 387 29.43 -7.80 39.26
C VAL A 387 30.44 -6.66 39.13
N LEU A 388 31.39 -6.52 40.07
CA LEU A 388 32.43 -5.48 39.97
C LEU A 388 33.37 -5.66 38.78
N ALA A 389 33.52 -6.89 38.26
CA ALA A 389 34.29 -7.17 37.05
C ALA A 389 33.55 -6.85 35.74
N THR A 390 32.25 -6.48 35.78
CA THR A 390 31.44 -6.15 34.60
C THR A 390 31.67 -4.73 34.09
N THR A 391 30.99 -4.36 33.01
CA THR A 391 31.01 -3.05 32.37
C THR A 391 29.64 -2.41 32.57
N LYS A 392 29.35 -1.95 33.80
CA LYS A 392 28.03 -1.36 34.13
C LYS A 392 27.64 -0.19 33.23
N LYS A 393 28.62 0.43 32.56
CA LYS A 393 28.42 1.46 31.54
C LYS A 393 27.44 1.02 30.44
N ASN A 394 27.45 -0.25 30.05
CA ASN A 394 26.53 -0.82 29.06
C ASN A 394 25.04 -0.75 29.47
N ALA A 395 24.76 -0.72 30.77
CA ALA A 395 23.42 -0.51 31.32
C ALA A 395 23.15 0.99 31.54
N THR A 396 24.10 1.74 32.11
CA THR A 396 23.89 3.16 32.43
C THR A 396 23.78 4.05 31.19
N ASP A 397 24.45 3.69 30.08
CA ASP A 397 24.31 4.41 28.80
C ASP A 397 22.91 4.26 28.21
N LYS A 398 22.18 3.22 28.61
CA LYS A 398 20.76 2.99 28.31
C LYS A 398 19.81 3.60 29.35
N ASN A 399 20.33 4.46 30.23
CA ASN A 399 19.62 5.10 31.35
C ASN A 399 19.09 4.14 32.43
N TRP A 400 19.72 2.97 32.62
CA TRP A 400 19.45 2.09 33.76
C TRP A 400 20.35 2.41 34.95
N LYS A 401 19.77 2.44 36.15
CA LYS A 401 20.51 2.51 37.42
C LYS A 401 20.83 1.10 37.88
N VAL A 402 22.12 0.82 38.08
CA VAL A 402 22.62 -0.46 38.58
C VAL A 402 22.83 -0.33 40.10
N GLN A 403 21.94 -0.92 40.89
CA GLN A 403 21.85 -0.69 42.33
C GLN A 403 21.82 -1.99 43.14
N TYR A 404 22.14 -1.89 44.43
CA TYR A 404 21.78 -2.91 45.41
C TYR A 404 20.27 -2.95 45.61
N PHE A 405 19.69 -4.14 45.73
CA PHE A 405 18.27 -4.30 46.02
C PHE A 405 17.91 -3.67 47.37
N ASP A 406 18.66 -4.02 48.41
CA ASP A 406 18.53 -3.45 49.74
C ASP A 406 19.13 -2.03 49.76
N GLY A 407 18.35 -1.07 50.25
CA GLY A 407 18.78 0.33 50.37
C GLY A 407 18.82 1.13 49.05
N LYS A 408 18.72 0.49 47.88
CA LYS A 408 18.63 1.15 46.56
C LYS A 408 19.75 2.16 46.30
N THR A 409 20.97 1.76 46.65
CA THR A 409 22.18 2.56 46.43
C THR A 409 22.96 2.04 45.22
N ASP A 410 23.65 2.92 44.51
CA ASP A 410 24.40 2.55 43.31
C ASP A 410 25.54 1.58 43.64
N ILE A 411 25.72 0.57 42.79
CA ILE A 411 26.91 -0.28 42.83
C ILE A 411 28.14 0.60 42.53
N PRO A 412 29.29 0.40 43.22
CA PRO A 412 30.54 1.12 42.95
C PRO A 412 31.01 1.05 41.48
N ALA A 413 32.09 1.76 41.14
CA ALA A 413 32.69 1.66 39.81
C ALA A 413 33.09 0.21 39.51
N THR A 414 32.83 -0.24 38.27
CA THR A 414 33.20 -1.58 37.80
C THR A 414 34.41 -1.49 36.88
N THR A 415 35.13 -2.60 36.68
CA THR A 415 36.43 -2.61 35.96
C THR A 415 36.37 -3.20 34.56
N GLY A 416 35.22 -3.70 34.11
CA GLY A 416 35.06 -4.32 32.80
C GLY A 416 35.20 -3.36 31.63
N THR A 417 35.51 -3.92 30.46
CA THR A 417 35.70 -3.19 29.19
C THR A 417 34.89 -3.81 28.03
N HIS A 418 33.85 -4.57 28.34
CA HIS A 418 33.01 -5.24 27.34
C HIS A 418 32.19 -4.21 26.55
N GLU A 419 32.20 -4.28 25.22
CA GLU A 419 31.29 -3.52 24.36
C GLU A 419 30.20 -4.46 23.84
N CYS A 420 28.92 -4.09 24.02
CA CYS A 420 27.78 -4.92 23.60
C CYS A 420 27.74 -5.22 22.11
N TYR A 421 28.13 -4.22 21.32
CA TYR A 421 28.13 -4.28 19.86
C TYR A 421 29.47 -3.71 19.39
N PRO A 422 30.52 -4.54 19.34
CA PRO A 422 31.82 -4.08 18.90
C PRO A 422 31.72 -3.58 17.46
N THR A 423 32.26 -2.38 17.22
CA THR A 423 32.24 -1.75 15.89
C THR A 423 33.60 -1.89 15.23
N ASP A 424 33.60 -2.38 13.99
CA ASP A 424 34.79 -2.31 13.15
C ASP A 424 35.07 -0.84 12.76
N MET A 425 36.07 -0.24 13.41
CA MET A 425 36.48 1.14 13.16
C MET A 425 37.35 1.29 11.91
N THR A 426 37.76 0.19 11.27
CA THR A 426 38.55 0.24 10.02
C THR A 426 37.68 0.42 8.80
N ARG A 427 36.38 0.09 8.91
CA ARG A 427 35.39 0.25 7.85
C ARG A 427 34.48 1.42 8.15
N TYR A 428 34.43 2.38 7.22
CA TYR A 428 33.63 3.58 7.41
C TYR A 428 33.23 4.26 6.11
N ILE A 429 32.23 5.14 6.23
CA ILE A 429 31.76 6.04 5.19
C ILE A 429 31.82 7.46 5.77
N LYS A 430 32.42 8.40 5.02
CA LYS A 430 32.56 9.80 5.44
C LYS A 430 31.64 10.70 4.61
N LEU A 431 30.91 11.58 5.29
CA LEU A 431 30.05 12.60 4.70
C LEU A 431 30.60 14.00 5.01
N THR A 432 30.56 14.89 4.02
CA THR A 432 30.69 16.33 4.25
C THR A 432 29.30 16.92 4.42
N VAL A 433 29.03 17.40 5.63
CA VAL A 433 27.69 17.80 6.09
C VAL A 433 27.67 19.25 6.52
N VAL A 434 26.49 19.86 6.53
CA VAL A 434 26.29 21.19 7.14
C VAL A 434 26.23 21.04 8.65
N LYS A 435 27.16 21.69 9.36
CA LYS A 435 27.19 21.70 10.82
C LYS A 435 25.84 22.17 11.39
N ASP A 436 25.42 21.56 12.49
CA ASP A 436 24.18 21.78 13.24
C ASP A 436 22.89 21.41 12.48
N SER A 437 23.00 20.85 11.26
CA SER A 437 21.84 20.33 10.52
C SER A 437 21.50 18.90 10.95
N VAL A 438 20.24 18.51 10.70
CA VAL A 438 19.80 17.11 10.83
C VAL A 438 20.10 16.40 9.52
N ILE A 439 20.85 15.31 9.62
CA ILE A 439 21.21 14.41 8.51
C ILE A 439 20.39 13.14 8.65
N LYS A 440 19.55 12.87 7.66
CA LYS A 440 18.81 11.62 7.53
C LYS A 440 19.75 10.52 7.06
N LEU A 441 19.87 9.44 7.83
CA LEU A 441 20.64 8.27 7.47
C LEU A 441 19.83 7.00 7.72
N ASP A 442 20.02 6.02 6.86
CA ASP A 442 19.72 4.61 7.12
C ASP A 442 20.92 3.76 6.70
N PHE A 443 21.16 2.65 7.39
CA PHE A 443 22.22 1.72 7.06
C PHE A 443 21.89 0.34 7.59
N ALA A 444 22.21 -0.68 6.79
CA ALA A 444 22.01 -2.08 7.12
C ALA A 444 23.34 -2.84 7.16
N ALA A 445 23.37 -3.92 7.94
CA ALA A 445 24.51 -4.81 8.08
C ALA A 445 24.12 -6.24 7.68
N ASP A 446 25.09 -7.13 7.51
CA ASP A 446 24.84 -8.54 7.14
C ASP A 446 24.22 -9.38 8.27
N SER A 447 24.39 -8.94 9.52
CA SER A 447 24.04 -9.71 10.71
C SER A 447 23.41 -8.82 11.77
N THR A 448 22.35 -9.32 12.42
CA THR A 448 21.64 -8.62 13.49
C THR A 448 22.57 -8.35 14.67
N GLY A 449 22.57 -7.10 15.16
CA GLY A 449 23.42 -6.68 16.27
C GLY A 449 24.83 -6.27 15.85
N THR A 450 25.08 -6.03 14.56
CA THR A 450 26.33 -5.42 14.11
C THR A 450 26.46 -4.02 14.71
N GLY A 451 27.55 -3.76 15.43
CA GLY A 451 27.79 -2.45 16.02
C GLY A 451 28.17 -1.42 14.97
N VAL A 452 27.41 -0.33 14.89
CA VAL A 452 27.72 0.86 14.07
C VAL A 452 27.93 2.07 14.97
N LYS A 453 28.94 2.89 14.66
CA LYS A 453 29.20 4.16 15.35
C LYS A 453 29.06 5.34 14.39
N VAL A 454 28.17 6.27 14.69
CA VAL A 454 28.05 7.55 13.98
C VAL A 454 28.77 8.62 14.79
N ILE A 455 29.78 9.26 14.19
CA ILE A 455 30.62 10.27 14.85
C ILE A 455 30.59 11.58 14.04
N SER A 456 30.28 12.69 14.70
CA SER A 456 30.37 14.04 14.13
C SER A 456 30.78 15.06 15.22
N GLY A 457 32.00 15.59 15.13
CA GLY A 457 32.57 16.43 16.19
C GLY A 457 32.68 15.66 17.52
N SER A 458 32.10 16.22 18.59
CA SER A 458 31.99 15.56 19.90
C SER A 458 30.78 14.64 20.05
N ILE A 459 29.90 14.57 19.04
CA ILE A 459 28.70 13.71 19.07
C ILE A 459 29.09 12.31 18.61
N MET A 460 28.79 11.31 19.44
CA MET A 460 28.95 9.89 19.14
C MET A 460 27.66 9.15 19.48
N LYS A 461 27.20 8.30 18.55
CA LYS A 461 26.06 7.40 18.77
C LYS A 461 26.43 5.98 18.37
N ASN A 462 26.25 5.03 19.30
CA ASN A 462 26.46 3.60 19.09
C ASN A 462 25.11 2.94 18.81
N ILE A 463 25.02 2.15 17.74
CA ILE A 463 23.75 1.63 17.24
C ILE A 463 23.95 0.18 16.82
N PRO A 464 23.22 -0.79 17.39
CA PRO A 464 23.14 -2.13 16.83
C PRO A 464 22.30 -2.09 15.55
N VAL A 465 22.82 -2.70 14.50
CA VAL A 465 22.20 -2.72 13.16
C VAL A 465 22.08 -4.16 12.70
N GLY A 466 21.03 -4.46 11.93
CA GLY A 466 20.86 -5.75 11.28
C GLY A 466 20.58 -5.61 9.78
N PRO A 467 20.17 -6.71 9.13
CA PRO A 467 19.81 -6.72 7.71
C PRO A 467 18.66 -5.78 7.35
N GLU A 468 17.75 -5.54 8.29
CA GLU A 468 16.58 -4.66 8.12
C GLU A 468 16.92 -3.16 8.21
N GLY A 469 18.17 -2.81 8.50
CA GLY A 469 18.59 -1.42 8.72
C GLY A 469 18.01 -0.80 9.99
N LEU A 470 17.75 0.51 9.97
CA LEU A 470 17.14 1.26 11.07
C LEU A 470 15.61 1.29 11.00
N GLY A 471 15.00 0.62 10.02
CA GLY A 471 13.56 0.70 9.77
C GLY A 471 13.10 2.01 9.12
N GLY A 472 14.03 2.75 8.47
CA GLY A 472 13.78 3.99 7.77
C GLY A 472 14.77 5.12 8.10
N ALA A 473 14.65 6.22 7.35
CA ALA A 473 15.52 7.39 7.45
C ALA A 473 15.48 8.02 8.86
N THR A 474 16.57 7.86 9.61
CA THR A 474 16.72 8.34 10.99
C THR A 474 17.53 9.64 11.01
N GLY A 475 17.08 10.64 11.79
CA GLY A 475 17.76 11.93 11.91
C GLY A 475 18.95 11.91 12.87
N PHE A 476 20.12 12.38 12.41
CA PHE A 476 21.34 12.57 13.19
C PHE A 476 21.80 14.02 13.14
N ILE A 477 22.03 14.64 14.29
CA ILE A 477 22.54 16.02 14.35
C ILE A 477 24.03 16.02 13.99
N ALA A 478 24.41 16.81 12.99
CA ALA A 478 25.81 17.03 12.61
C ALA A 478 26.50 17.95 13.62
N GLY A 479 27.35 17.41 14.51
CA GLY A 479 28.12 18.21 15.46
C GLY A 479 29.29 18.99 14.85
N ASP A 480 29.65 18.67 13.61
CA ASP A 480 30.73 19.30 12.84
C ASP A 480 30.45 19.23 11.33
N SER A 481 31.34 19.77 10.50
CA SER A 481 31.23 19.72 9.03
C SER A 481 31.51 18.34 8.42
N VAL A 482 31.93 17.38 9.25
CA VAL A 482 32.20 16.01 8.85
C VAL A 482 31.42 15.07 9.75
N MET A 483 30.77 14.08 9.13
CA MET A 483 30.15 12.96 9.81
C MET A 483 30.78 11.68 9.28
N THR A 484 31.15 10.76 10.17
CA THR A 484 31.72 9.45 9.78
C THR A 484 30.90 8.35 10.41
N VAL A 485 30.48 7.39 9.60
CA VAL A 485 29.71 6.22 10.00
C VAL A 485 30.63 5.01 9.92
N TYR A 486 30.92 4.38 11.06
CA TYR A 486 31.82 3.23 11.20
C TYR A 486 31.04 1.94 11.37
N GLY A 487 31.52 0.85 10.79
CA GLY A 487 31.01 -0.50 11.01
C GLY A 487 30.93 -1.34 9.74
N ASN A 488 30.55 -2.62 9.91
CA ASN A 488 30.40 -3.60 8.83
C ASN A 488 29.09 -3.41 8.05
N ILE A 489 28.90 -2.23 7.48
CA ILE A 489 27.68 -1.86 6.76
C ILE A 489 27.70 -2.45 5.35
N THR A 490 26.57 -2.97 4.89
CA THR A 490 26.37 -3.53 3.53
C THR A 490 25.41 -2.70 2.69
N SER A 491 24.56 -1.88 3.31
CA SER A 491 23.70 -0.90 2.63
C SER A 491 23.79 0.45 3.33
N PHE A 492 23.92 1.54 2.57
CA PHE A 492 24.00 2.89 3.11
C PHE A 492 23.07 3.82 2.34
N ASP A 493 22.18 4.51 3.06
CA ASP A 493 21.26 5.51 2.53
C ASP A 493 21.46 6.84 3.27
N CYS A 494 21.82 7.87 2.52
CA CYS A 494 21.84 9.24 3.00
C CYS A 494 21.04 10.18 2.09
N GLY A 495 20.02 9.68 1.38
CA GLY A 495 19.19 10.49 0.51
C GLY A 495 18.30 11.50 1.24
N GLU A 496 17.73 12.41 0.46
CA GLU A 496 16.83 13.49 0.89
C GLU A 496 17.42 14.49 1.90
N ASN A 497 18.74 14.71 1.89
CA ASN A 497 19.37 15.73 2.72
C ASN A 497 19.56 17.08 2.00
N GLY A 498 19.32 17.14 0.68
CA GLY A 498 19.36 18.38 -0.09
C GLY A 498 20.72 19.08 0.00
N ALA A 499 20.73 20.33 0.46
CA ALA A 499 21.98 21.10 0.61
C ALA A 499 22.84 20.66 1.82
N ASN A 500 22.31 19.83 2.72
CA ASN A 500 22.98 19.45 3.95
C ASN A 500 24.07 18.40 3.74
N VAL A 501 24.05 17.64 2.64
CA VAL A 501 25.09 16.67 2.26
C VAL A 501 25.69 17.10 0.91
N THR A 502 27.00 17.38 0.91
CA THR A 502 27.69 17.96 -0.27
C THR A 502 28.82 17.09 -0.84
N ALA A 503 29.28 16.11 -0.07
CA ALA A 503 30.21 15.09 -0.53
C ALA A 503 30.06 13.81 0.30
N LEU A 504 30.38 12.68 -0.33
CA LEU A 504 30.36 11.36 0.27
C LEU A 504 31.63 10.60 -0.18
N ASP A 505 32.30 9.96 0.77
CA ASP A 505 33.43 9.06 0.54
C ASP A 505 33.11 7.67 1.14
N PRO A 506 32.66 6.71 0.31
CA PRO A 506 32.39 5.34 0.73
C PRO A 506 33.60 4.40 0.60
N SER A 507 34.80 4.91 0.26
CA SER A 507 35.93 4.10 -0.19
C SER A 507 36.49 3.11 0.84
N HIS A 508 36.26 3.37 2.13
CA HIS A 508 36.71 2.53 3.24
C HIS A 508 35.69 1.45 3.62
N ASN A 509 34.56 1.38 2.92
CA ASN A 509 33.53 0.38 3.14
C ASN A 509 33.36 -0.52 1.90
N THR A 510 34.39 -1.32 1.60
CA THR A 510 34.51 -2.10 0.36
C THR A 510 33.46 -3.19 0.17
N GLU A 511 32.77 -3.59 1.24
CA GLU A 511 31.69 -4.59 1.22
C GLU A 511 30.31 -4.00 0.95
N LEU A 512 30.22 -2.70 0.65
CA LEU A 512 28.96 -2.04 0.33
C LEU A 512 28.33 -2.65 -0.93
N ALA A 513 27.09 -3.12 -0.80
CA ALA A 513 26.29 -3.71 -1.87
C ALA A 513 25.20 -2.75 -2.37
N SER A 514 24.76 -1.81 -1.53
CA SER A 514 23.75 -0.81 -1.86
C SER A 514 24.18 0.57 -1.38
N LEU A 515 24.10 1.58 -2.26
CA LEU A 515 24.36 2.97 -1.93
C LEU A 515 23.26 3.87 -2.49
N VAL A 516 22.61 4.63 -1.60
CA VAL A 516 21.53 5.55 -1.91
C VAL A 516 21.89 6.95 -1.41
N THR A 517 21.86 7.92 -2.32
CA THR A 517 22.32 9.31 -2.13
C THR A 517 21.44 10.28 -2.93
N PHE A 518 20.16 9.94 -3.15
CA PHE A 518 19.30 10.71 -4.03
C PHE A 518 18.88 12.05 -3.38
N ARG A 519 18.71 13.10 -4.20
CA ARG A 519 18.28 14.44 -3.73
C ARG A 519 19.19 15.06 -2.67
N ASP A 520 20.50 14.93 -2.88
CA ASP A 520 21.53 15.65 -2.13
C ASP A 520 22.19 16.75 -2.99
N SER A 521 23.33 17.28 -2.54
CA SER A 521 24.12 18.28 -3.26
C SER A 521 25.53 17.77 -3.58
N ILE A 522 25.68 16.46 -3.77
CA ILE A 522 26.96 15.80 -4.04
C ILE A 522 27.48 16.20 -5.43
N ARG A 523 28.74 16.63 -5.49
CA ARG A 523 29.39 17.06 -6.75
C ARG A 523 30.30 16.01 -7.36
N THR A 524 30.89 15.17 -6.52
CA THR A 524 31.80 14.09 -6.91
C THR A 524 31.48 12.87 -6.08
N LEU A 525 31.43 11.71 -6.72
CA LEU A 525 31.19 10.43 -6.07
C LEU A 525 32.16 9.41 -6.65
N ASP A 526 33.09 8.92 -5.82
CA ASP A 526 34.02 7.85 -6.16
C ASP A 526 33.55 6.56 -5.49
N VAL A 527 33.11 5.60 -6.31
CA VAL A 527 32.67 4.27 -5.88
C VAL A 527 33.65 3.17 -6.32
N SER A 528 34.83 3.53 -6.82
CA SER A 528 35.80 2.58 -7.42
C SER A 528 36.31 1.49 -6.48
N LYS A 529 36.13 1.67 -5.16
CA LYS A 529 36.47 0.69 -4.10
C LYS A 529 35.29 -0.18 -3.68
N ASN A 530 34.06 0.17 -4.05
CA ASN A 530 32.82 -0.51 -3.65
C ASN A 530 32.41 -1.53 -4.71
N THR A 531 33.33 -2.41 -5.12
CA THR A 531 33.15 -3.32 -6.27
C THR A 531 32.02 -4.36 -6.09
N LYS A 532 31.40 -4.41 -4.92
CA LYS A 532 30.26 -5.27 -4.58
C LYS A 532 28.91 -4.57 -4.77
N LEU A 533 28.88 -3.30 -5.16
CA LEU A 533 27.64 -2.56 -5.43
C LEU A 533 26.79 -3.27 -6.49
N THR A 534 25.56 -3.60 -6.10
CA THR A 534 24.48 -4.08 -6.98
C THR A 534 23.43 -2.99 -7.21
N LEU A 535 23.33 -2.02 -6.30
CA LEU A 535 22.43 -0.87 -6.37
C LEU A 535 23.20 0.42 -6.13
N LEU A 536 23.08 1.36 -7.07
CA LEU A 536 23.53 2.74 -6.89
C LEU A 536 22.41 3.69 -7.28
N ASP A 537 21.91 4.48 -6.32
CA ASP A 537 21.03 5.61 -6.56
C ASP A 537 21.72 6.92 -6.15
N CYS A 538 22.05 7.74 -7.14
CA CYS A 538 22.65 9.06 -6.98
C CYS A 538 21.87 10.13 -7.74
N GLN A 539 20.56 9.92 -7.91
CA GLN A 539 19.68 10.82 -8.64
C GLN A 539 19.59 12.22 -7.99
N TYR A 540 19.34 13.24 -8.81
CA TYR A 540 19.14 14.63 -8.38
C TYR A 540 20.28 15.20 -7.52
N ASN A 541 21.52 14.99 -7.98
CA ASN A 541 22.73 15.57 -7.43
C ASN A 541 23.37 16.59 -8.40
N GLN A 542 24.62 16.95 -8.17
CA GLN A 542 25.40 17.89 -8.99
C GLN A 542 26.60 17.21 -9.66
N LEU A 543 26.53 15.90 -9.92
CA LEU A 543 27.63 15.12 -10.48
C LEU A 543 27.98 15.61 -11.89
N SER A 544 29.26 15.87 -12.14
CA SER A 544 29.80 16.15 -13.48
C SER A 544 30.35 14.91 -14.18
N SER A 545 30.69 13.88 -13.42
CA SER A 545 31.24 12.62 -13.90
C SER A 545 30.86 11.50 -12.94
N LEU A 546 30.75 10.29 -13.47
CA LEU A 546 30.49 9.07 -12.70
C LEU A 546 31.26 7.91 -13.35
N ASP A 547 32.35 7.47 -12.71
CA ASP A 547 33.13 6.31 -13.17
C ASP A 547 32.57 5.05 -12.51
N LEU A 548 32.04 4.14 -13.33
CA LEU A 548 31.46 2.86 -12.91
C LEU A 548 32.26 1.66 -13.42
N SER A 549 33.49 1.88 -13.87
CA SER A 549 34.33 0.85 -14.51
C SER A 549 34.70 -0.30 -13.58
N LYS A 550 34.57 -0.11 -12.25
CA LYS A 550 34.87 -1.12 -11.22
C LYS A 550 33.60 -1.79 -10.67
N ASP A 551 32.45 -1.17 -10.83
CA ASP A 551 31.14 -1.60 -10.31
C ASP A 551 30.48 -2.65 -11.21
N THR A 552 31.23 -3.69 -11.57
CA THR A 552 30.79 -4.73 -12.53
C THR A 552 29.64 -5.60 -12.02
N ALA A 553 29.32 -5.53 -10.71
CA ALA A 553 28.21 -6.21 -10.09
C ALA A 553 26.87 -5.45 -10.19
N LEU A 554 26.88 -4.20 -10.68
CA LEU A 554 25.73 -3.31 -10.67
C LEU A 554 24.55 -3.87 -11.47
N ALA A 555 23.39 -3.96 -10.82
CA ALA A 555 22.12 -4.43 -11.39
C ALA A 555 21.11 -3.28 -11.55
N MET A 556 21.16 -2.27 -10.68
CA MET A 556 20.35 -1.06 -10.79
C MET A 556 21.21 0.20 -10.67
N LEU A 557 21.02 1.12 -11.62
CA LEU A 557 21.64 2.44 -11.60
C LEU A 557 20.59 3.55 -11.77
N GLY A 558 20.45 4.37 -10.74
CA GLY A 558 19.78 5.67 -10.80
C GLY A 558 20.81 6.80 -10.79
N CYS A 559 20.87 7.60 -11.85
CA CYS A 559 21.72 8.79 -11.95
C CYS A 559 21.02 9.99 -12.62
N SER A 560 19.69 9.93 -12.75
CA SER A 560 18.83 10.98 -13.30
C SER A 560 19.01 12.33 -12.61
N GLY A 561 18.65 13.43 -13.28
CA GLY A 561 18.65 14.77 -12.68
C GLY A 561 20.03 15.37 -12.39
N ASN A 562 21.13 14.68 -12.70
CA ASN A 562 22.49 15.23 -12.64
C ASN A 562 22.75 16.13 -13.86
N GLN A 563 22.36 17.40 -13.76
CA GLN A 563 22.40 18.35 -14.89
C GLN A 563 23.81 18.71 -15.40
N ARG A 564 24.87 18.27 -14.71
CA ARG A 564 26.27 18.45 -15.13
C ARG A 564 26.88 17.19 -15.73
N LEU A 565 26.17 16.06 -15.70
CA LEU A 565 26.64 14.79 -16.26
C LEU A 565 26.36 14.77 -17.76
N THR A 566 27.41 14.94 -18.55
CA THR A 566 27.32 15.03 -20.03
C THR A 566 27.63 13.71 -20.75
N SER A 567 28.23 12.75 -20.04
CA SER A 567 28.56 11.43 -20.58
C SER A 567 28.40 10.36 -19.50
N LEU A 568 28.03 9.15 -19.92
CA LEU A 568 27.89 8.00 -19.05
C LEU A 568 28.41 6.75 -19.79
N ASP A 569 29.44 6.10 -19.24
CA ASP A 569 29.95 4.81 -19.74
C ASP A 569 29.47 3.69 -18.82
N VAL A 570 28.64 2.79 -19.37
CA VAL A 570 28.14 1.59 -18.69
C VAL A 570 28.62 0.29 -19.34
N SER A 571 29.64 0.36 -20.20
CA SER A 571 30.14 -0.79 -20.97
C SER A 571 30.64 -1.95 -20.11
N LYS A 572 31.01 -1.68 -18.84
CA LYS A 572 31.48 -2.69 -17.88
C LYS A 572 30.37 -3.24 -16.99
N ASN A 573 29.20 -2.61 -16.95
CA ASN A 573 28.10 -2.96 -16.06
C ASN A 573 27.13 -3.91 -16.77
N THR A 574 27.64 -5.06 -17.25
CA THR A 574 26.89 -6.01 -18.10
C THR A 574 25.74 -6.72 -17.36
N LYS A 575 25.65 -6.56 -16.04
CA LYS A 575 24.58 -7.08 -15.18
C LYS A 575 23.43 -6.11 -14.97
N LEU A 576 23.51 -4.89 -15.50
CA LEU A 576 22.44 -3.89 -15.35
C LEU A 576 21.11 -4.44 -15.91
N MET A 577 20.08 -4.37 -15.07
CA MET A 577 18.67 -4.67 -15.37
C MET A 577 17.85 -3.39 -15.48
N MET A 578 18.19 -2.36 -14.71
CA MET A 578 17.50 -1.08 -14.68
C MET A 578 18.49 0.08 -14.79
N LEU A 579 18.25 0.98 -15.74
CA LEU A 579 19.05 2.20 -15.93
C LEU A 579 18.15 3.44 -16.04
N TRP A 580 18.26 4.33 -15.07
CA TRP A 580 17.54 5.60 -15.02
C TRP A 580 18.52 6.78 -15.05
N CYS A 581 18.66 7.39 -16.22
CA CYS A 581 19.57 8.50 -16.51
C CYS A 581 18.86 9.69 -17.19
N PHE A 582 17.56 9.85 -16.95
CA PHE A 582 16.73 10.91 -17.51
C PHE A 582 16.96 12.29 -16.87
N ASN A 583 16.40 13.36 -17.44
CA ASN A 583 16.54 14.74 -16.94
C ASN A 583 18.02 15.19 -16.80
N GLY A 584 18.86 14.80 -17.75
CA GLY A 584 20.30 15.03 -17.74
C GLY A 584 20.76 15.92 -18.89
N LYS A 585 22.06 15.83 -19.20
CA LYS A 585 22.70 16.51 -20.34
C LYS A 585 23.52 15.56 -21.21
N LEU A 586 23.15 14.28 -21.23
CA LEU A 586 23.83 13.26 -22.03
C LEU A 586 23.65 13.56 -23.53
N SER A 587 24.75 13.56 -24.29
CA SER A 587 24.72 13.73 -25.75
C SER A 587 24.63 12.42 -26.53
N SER A 588 25.07 11.32 -25.92
CA SER A 588 25.04 9.98 -26.49
C SER A 588 24.96 8.95 -25.36
N LEU A 589 24.32 7.82 -25.64
CA LEU A 589 24.24 6.71 -24.71
C LEU A 589 24.40 5.38 -25.44
N ASP A 590 25.36 4.57 -25.00
CA ASP A 590 25.56 3.20 -25.47
C ASP A 590 25.33 2.21 -24.33
N VAL A 591 24.30 1.38 -24.48
CA VAL A 591 23.94 0.32 -23.53
C VAL A 591 24.03 -1.07 -24.16
N SER A 592 24.66 -1.20 -25.33
CA SER A 592 24.78 -2.45 -26.09
C SER A 592 25.36 -3.62 -25.29
N SER A 593 26.24 -3.32 -24.33
CA SER A 593 26.87 -4.32 -23.45
C SER A 593 25.98 -4.73 -22.27
N CYS A 594 24.91 -3.99 -21.98
CA CYS A 594 23.96 -4.26 -20.90
C CYS A 594 22.92 -5.30 -21.35
N THR A 595 23.38 -6.52 -21.62
CA THR A 595 22.54 -7.61 -22.19
C THR A 595 21.40 -8.08 -21.27
N LYS A 596 21.44 -7.71 -19.99
CA LYS A 596 20.39 -8.00 -18.99
C LYS A 596 19.39 -6.87 -18.79
N LEU A 597 19.51 -5.77 -19.53
CA LEU A 597 18.69 -4.57 -19.33
C LEU A 597 17.22 -4.85 -19.70
N GLU A 598 16.30 -4.52 -18.79
CA GLU A 598 14.86 -4.73 -18.91
C GLU A 598 14.08 -3.40 -18.94
N ASP A 599 14.54 -2.38 -18.22
CA ASP A 599 13.98 -1.02 -18.16
C ASP A 599 15.07 0.04 -18.43
N LEU A 600 14.89 0.83 -19.48
CA LEU A 600 15.74 1.96 -19.84
C LEU A 600 14.96 3.27 -19.86
N ARG A 601 15.35 4.20 -18.99
CA ARG A 601 14.80 5.57 -18.94
C ARG A 601 15.90 6.60 -19.15
N CYS A 602 15.93 7.20 -20.34
CA CYS A 602 16.91 8.18 -20.77
C CYS A 602 16.27 9.42 -21.42
N TYR A 603 14.99 9.67 -21.12
CA TYR A 603 14.24 10.81 -21.63
C TYR A 603 14.76 12.16 -21.10
N ASP A 604 14.39 13.26 -21.77
CA ASP A 604 14.78 14.63 -21.41
C ASP A 604 16.31 14.78 -21.21
N ASN A 605 17.06 14.34 -22.21
CA ASN A 605 18.50 14.54 -22.35
C ASN A 605 18.78 15.32 -23.65
N GLU A 606 20.03 15.28 -24.14
CA GLU A 606 20.41 15.86 -25.43
C GLU A 606 20.88 14.79 -26.41
N LEU A 607 20.36 13.56 -26.30
CA LEU A 607 20.86 12.40 -27.04
C LEU A 607 20.66 12.60 -28.54
N THR A 608 21.76 12.57 -29.30
CA THR A 608 21.75 12.48 -30.76
C THR A 608 21.90 11.04 -31.25
N SER A 609 22.40 10.15 -30.38
CA SER A 609 22.55 8.71 -30.65
C SER A 609 22.24 7.87 -29.41
N LEU A 610 21.46 6.82 -29.60
CA LEU A 610 21.15 5.81 -28.59
C LEU A 610 21.39 4.42 -29.17
N ASN A 611 22.34 3.68 -28.60
CA ASN A 611 22.65 2.32 -29.02
C ASN A 611 22.10 1.30 -28.02
N VAL A 612 21.05 0.58 -28.41
CA VAL A 612 20.41 -0.50 -27.62
C VAL A 612 20.66 -1.89 -28.22
N ASN A 613 21.57 -2.00 -29.19
CA ASN A 613 21.87 -3.26 -29.86
C ASN A 613 22.57 -4.23 -28.90
N GLY A 614 21.87 -5.25 -28.43
CA GLY A 614 22.34 -6.22 -27.43
C GLY A 614 21.42 -6.32 -26.21
N CYS A 615 20.53 -5.35 -26.02
CA CYS A 615 19.50 -5.36 -24.96
C CYS A 615 18.31 -6.26 -25.33
N VAL A 616 18.55 -7.56 -25.53
CA VAL A 616 17.54 -8.53 -25.99
C VAL A 616 16.39 -8.73 -25.01
N ASN A 617 16.62 -8.44 -23.72
CA ASN A 617 15.64 -8.55 -22.65
C ASN A 617 14.86 -7.24 -22.41
N LEU A 618 15.12 -6.18 -23.17
CA LEU A 618 14.51 -4.88 -22.93
C LEU A 618 13.00 -4.95 -23.14
N THR A 619 12.23 -4.68 -22.10
CA THR A 619 10.75 -4.72 -22.13
C THR A 619 10.14 -3.33 -22.17
N GLU A 620 10.85 -2.33 -21.65
CA GLU A 620 10.43 -0.93 -21.63
C GLU A 620 11.57 0.01 -22.01
N ILE A 621 11.28 0.96 -22.91
CA ILE A 621 12.20 2.04 -23.28
C ILE A 621 11.48 3.40 -23.27
N ARG A 622 12.03 4.36 -22.53
CA ARG A 622 11.58 5.76 -22.53
C ARG A 622 12.75 6.67 -22.90
N CYS A 623 12.76 7.14 -24.14
CA CYS A 623 13.80 8.00 -24.71
C CYS A 623 13.24 9.30 -25.32
N TYR A 624 12.06 9.73 -24.88
CA TYR A 624 11.41 10.96 -25.36
C TYR A 624 12.17 12.23 -24.98
N GLY A 625 11.88 13.35 -25.64
CA GLY A 625 12.50 14.64 -25.31
C GLY A 625 14.01 14.67 -25.57
N ASN A 626 14.43 14.06 -26.67
CA ASN A 626 15.83 13.98 -27.09
C ASN A 626 16.01 14.57 -28.50
N LYS A 627 17.20 14.40 -29.09
CA LYS A 627 17.55 14.90 -30.44
C LYS A 627 17.81 13.75 -31.41
N LEU A 628 17.19 12.59 -31.21
CA LEU A 628 17.43 11.39 -32.02
C LEU A 628 16.88 11.58 -33.43
N THR A 629 17.70 11.30 -34.44
CA THR A 629 17.29 11.28 -35.87
C THR A 629 17.02 9.86 -36.38
N THR A 630 17.61 8.86 -35.71
CA THR A 630 17.44 7.44 -35.99
C THR A 630 17.39 6.67 -34.67
N LEU A 631 16.67 5.55 -34.65
CA LEU A 631 16.64 4.64 -33.53
C LEU A 631 16.52 3.20 -34.06
N ASP A 632 17.54 2.39 -33.81
CA ASP A 632 17.58 0.99 -34.20
C ASP A 632 17.10 0.11 -33.04
N LEU A 633 16.05 -0.66 -33.29
CA LEU A 633 15.39 -1.53 -32.32
C LEU A 633 15.42 -3.00 -32.72
N SER A 634 16.15 -3.37 -33.78
CA SER A 634 16.02 -4.67 -34.43
C SER A 634 16.30 -5.86 -33.50
N ASN A 635 17.11 -5.64 -32.45
CA ASN A 635 17.51 -6.64 -31.46
C ASN A 635 16.73 -6.57 -30.14
N THR A 636 15.76 -5.66 -29.99
CA THR A 636 14.96 -5.49 -28.76
C THR A 636 13.63 -6.26 -28.86
N THR A 637 13.71 -7.55 -29.17
CA THR A 637 12.53 -8.36 -29.52
C THR A 637 11.53 -8.58 -28.37
N ALA A 638 11.96 -8.38 -27.12
CA ALA A 638 11.11 -8.50 -25.93
C ALA A 638 10.31 -7.23 -25.60
N LEU A 639 10.46 -6.15 -26.39
CA LEU A 639 9.91 -4.83 -26.09
C LEU A 639 8.37 -4.85 -26.07
N LYS A 640 7.78 -4.39 -24.97
CA LYS A 640 6.33 -4.34 -24.72
C LYS A 640 5.80 -2.90 -24.70
N SER A 641 6.59 -1.95 -24.21
CA SER A 641 6.22 -0.55 -24.16
C SER A 641 7.38 0.33 -24.62
N MET A 642 7.05 1.34 -25.43
CA MET A 642 8.03 2.24 -26.00
C MET A 642 7.50 3.67 -26.10
N SER A 643 8.30 4.63 -25.62
CA SER A 643 8.07 6.06 -25.82
C SER A 643 9.32 6.74 -26.38
N CYS A 644 9.21 7.25 -27.61
CA CYS A 644 10.27 7.98 -28.33
C CYS A 644 9.78 9.34 -28.85
N ASN A 645 8.70 9.86 -28.26
CA ASN A 645 8.11 11.13 -28.67
C ASN A 645 9.05 12.33 -28.44
N LYS A 646 8.74 13.47 -29.06
CA LYS A 646 9.56 14.70 -28.98
C LYS A 646 11.01 14.44 -29.37
N ASN A 647 11.20 13.84 -30.55
CA ASN A 647 12.50 13.58 -31.16
C ASN A 647 12.50 14.13 -32.60
N GLN A 648 13.48 13.72 -33.42
CA GLN A 648 13.62 14.16 -34.81
C GLN A 648 13.63 12.97 -35.78
N LEU A 649 12.98 11.85 -35.41
CA LEU A 649 12.96 10.63 -36.20
C LEU A 649 12.22 10.85 -37.52
N THR A 650 12.84 10.47 -38.63
CA THR A 650 12.20 10.48 -39.96
C THR A 650 11.65 9.12 -40.36
N ASN A 651 12.19 8.05 -39.78
CA ASN A 651 11.75 6.67 -39.95
C ASN A 651 11.79 5.94 -38.61
N LEU A 652 10.92 4.95 -38.44
CA LEU A 652 10.87 4.08 -37.27
C LEU A 652 10.47 2.67 -37.73
N ASP A 653 11.37 1.70 -37.56
CA ASP A 653 11.10 0.28 -37.83
C ASP A 653 10.84 -0.46 -36.52
N VAL A 654 9.61 -0.93 -36.35
CA VAL A 654 9.15 -1.72 -35.20
C VAL A 654 8.78 -3.15 -35.58
N SER A 655 9.18 -3.61 -36.77
CA SER A 655 8.78 -4.91 -37.34
C SER A 655 9.26 -6.11 -36.53
N LYS A 656 10.33 -5.95 -35.73
CA LYS A 656 10.90 -6.98 -34.85
C LYS A 656 10.30 -6.98 -33.44
N ASN A 657 9.62 -5.90 -33.05
CA ASN A 657 9.06 -5.72 -31.70
C ASN A 657 7.62 -6.23 -31.65
N THR A 658 7.42 -7.50 -32.02
CA THR A 658 6.09 -8.11 -32.20
C THR A 658 5.29 -8.23 -30.90
N ALA A 659 5.96 -8.09 -29.74
CA ALA A 659 5.35 -8.06 -28.42
C ALA A 659 4.87 -6.67 -27.96
N LEU A 660 5.05 -5.61 -28.78
CA LEU A 660 4.64 -4.25 -28.43
C LEU A 660 3.14 -4.17 -28.12
N ASN A 661 2.81 -3.62 -26.96
CA ASN A 661 1.46 -3.33 -26.51
C ASN A 661 1.16 -1.83 -26.50
N ALA A 662 2.17 -0.99 -26.25
CA ALA A 662 2.03 0.46 -26.29
C ALA A 662 3.21 1.09 -27.06
N LEU A 663 2.89 1.98 -27.99
CA LEU A 663 3.86 2.76 -28.75
C LEU A 663 3.46 4.24 -28.74
N ASP A 664 4.34 5.09 -28.22
CA ASP A 664 4.28 6.54 -28.40
C ASP A 664 5.47 7.01 -29.23
N CYS A 665 5.17 7.48 -30.43
CA CYS A 665 6.11 8.06 -31.39
C CYS A 665 5.66 9.47 -31.82
N SER A 666 4.85 10.14 -31.00
CA SER A 666 4.34 11.47 -31.28
C SER A 666 5.43 12.54 -31.36
N ASP A 667 5.13 13.70 -31.95
CA ASP A 667 6.07 14.85 -32.07
C ASP A 667 7.44 14.42 -32.65
N ASN A 668 7.38 13.93 -33.88
CA ASN A 668 8.53 13.49 -34.67
C ASN A 668 8.39 13.99 -36.12
N ARG A 669 9.15 13.42 -37.06
CA ARG A 669 9.13 13.80 -38.47
C ARG A 669 8.79 12.62 -39.39
N LEU A 670 8.07 11.61 -38.88
CA LEU A 670 7.74 10.39 -39.62
C LEU A 670 6.81 10.70 -40.80
N THR A 671 7.15 10.21 -41.98
CA THR A 671 6.30 10.31 -43.18
C THR A 671 5.48 9.05 -43.44
N SER A 672 5.91 7.93 -42.87
CA SER A 672 5.23 6.63 -42.92
C SER A 672 5.49 5.86 -41.63
N LEU A 673 4.56 4.98 -41.25
CA LEU A 673 4.69 4.11 -40.09
C LEU A 673 4.07 2.75 -40.44
N ASP A 674 4.89 1.70 -40.46
CA ASP A 674 4.43 0.31 -40.63
C ASP A 674 4.38 -0.39 -39.27
N ILE A 675 3.18 -0.75 -38.84
CA ILE A 675 2.88 -1.46 -37.59
C ILE A 675 2.22 -2.81 -37.85
N SER A 676 2.29 -3.33 -39.08
CA SER A 676 1.60 -4.55 -39.51
C SER A 676 2.05 -5.81 -38.76
N LYS A 677 3.22 -5.79 -38.11
CA LYS A 677 3.77 -6.88 -37.30
C LYS A 677 3.44 -6.78 -35.81
N ASN A 678 2.90 -5.66 -35.35
CA ASN A 678 2.63 -5.38 -33.93
C ASN A 678 1.17 -5.69 -33.59
N ALA A 679 0.74 -6.93 -33.83
CA ALA A 679 -0.67 -7.35 -33.69
C ALA A 679 -1.21 -7.21 -32.24
N THR A 680 -0.32 -7.18 -31.24
CA THR A 680 -0.63 -7.02 -29.82
C THR A 680 -0.83 -5.56 -29.38
N LEU A 681 -0.61 -4.60 -30.27
CA LEU A 681 -0.65 -3.17 -29.95
C LEU A 681 -2.06 -2.75 -29.51
N ALA A 682 -2.17 -2.29 -28.26
CA ALA A 682 -3.40 -1.83 -27.64
C ALA A 682 -3.48 -0.30 -27.54
N ALA A 683 -2.34 0.38 -27.50
CA ALA A 683 -2.27 1.84 -27.51
C ALA A 683 -1.23 2.31 -28.53
N LEU A 684 -1.66 3.23 -29.41
CA LEU A 684 -0.79 3.90 -30.36
C LEU A 684 -0.99 5.41 -30.26
N ASP A 685 0.10 6.13 -30.05
CA ASP A 685 0.19 7.56 -30.29
C ASP A 685 1.25 7.83 -31.38
N CYS A 686 0.79 8.32 -32.52
CA CYS A 686 1.62 8.77 -33.64
C CYS A 686 1.30 10.22 -34.02
N SER A 687 0.78 10.99 -33.07
CA SER A 687 0.38 12.38 -33.26
C SER A 687 1.54 13.29 -33.64
N ASP A 688 1.25 14.45 -34.23
CA ASP A 688 2.24 15.49 -34.57
C ASP A 688 3.43 14.93 -35.38
N ASN A 689 3.10 14.27 -36.49
CA ASN A 689 4.04 13.73 -37.46
C ASN A 689 3.69 14.25 -38.87
N ARG A 690 4.16 13.57 -39.92
CA ARG A 690 3.93 13.95 -41.32
C ARG A 690 3.30 12.79 -42.11
N LEU A 691 2.59 11.88 -41.43
CA LEU A 691 1.99 10.70 -42.03
C LEU A 691 0.91 11.09 -43.04
N THR A 692 0.99 10.53 -44.26
CA THR A 692 -0.05 10.71 -45.29
C THR A 692 -1.01 9.52 -45.37
N ASN A 693 -0.62 8.38 -44.82
CA ASN A 693 -1.43 7.17 -44.71
C ASN A 693 -1.06 6.43 -43.41
N LEU A 694 -2.01 5.67 -42.86
CA LEU A 694 -1.82 4.81 -41.71
C LEU A 694 -2.70 3.56 -41.85
N ASP A 695 -2.07 2.39 -42.05
CA ASP A 695 -2.78 1.10 -42.05
C ASP A 695 -2.73 0.47 -40.66
N ILE A 696 -3.90 0.37 -40.04
CA ILE A 696 -4.10 -0.23 -38.71
C ILE A 696 -4.88 -1.55 -38.77
N SER A 697 -5.07 -2.12 -39.97
CA SER A 697 -5.94 -3.28 -40.21
C SER A 697 -5.47 -4.57 -39.50
N LYS A 698 -4.17 -4.66 -39.16
CA LYS A 698 -3.57 -5.79 -38.44
C LYS A 698 -3.55 -5.60 -36.92
N ASN A 699 -3.77 -4.38 -36.43
CA ASN A 699 -3.69 -4.04 -35.01
C ASN A 699 -5.07 -4.12 -34.36
N THR A 700 -5.70 -5.29 -34.46
CA THR A 700 -7.09 -5.53 -34.00
C THR A 700 -7.25 -5.45 -32.48
N ALA A 701 -6.14 -5.45 -31.74
CA ALA A 701 -6.09 -5.24 -30.30
C ALA A 701 -6.18 -3.77 -29.87
N LEU A 702 -6.11 -2.80 -30.80
CA LEU A 702 -6.12 -1.37 -30.47
C LEU A 702 -7.36 -0.96 -29.68
N VAL A 703 -7.12 -0.34 -28.53
CA VAL A 703 -8.10 0.28 -27.64
C VAL A 703 -8.00 1.81 -27.73
N GLN A 704 -6.79 2.34 -27.92
CA GLN A 704 -6.54 3.77 -28.03
C GLN A 704 -5.68 4.08 -29.26
N LEU A 705 -6.14 5.03 -30.07
CA LEU A 705 -5.42 5.55 -31.22
C LEU A 705 -5.43 7.07 -31.18
N TRP A 706 -4.24 7.67 -31.19
CA TRP A 706 -4.01 9.09 -31.40
C TRP A 706 -3.15 9.26 -32.65
N CYS A 707 -3.71 9.87 -33.68
CA CYS A 707 -3.00 10.18 -34.92
C CYS A 707 -3.20 11.65 -35.31
N THR A 708 -3.33 12.53 -34.31
CA THR A 708 -3.66 13.94 -34.50
C THR A 708 -2.49 14.68 -35.15
N GLY A 709 -2.72 15.85 -35.75
CA GLY A 709 -1.62 16.68 -36.28
C GLY A 709 -0.80 16.01 -37.40
N ASN A 710 -1.43 15.20 -38.24
CA ASN A 710 -0.80 14.51 -39.38
C ASN A 710 -1.34 15.04 -40.72
N LYS A 711 -1.08 14.33 -41.82
CA LYS A 711 -1.56 14.67 -43.18
C LYS A 711 -2.47 13.58 -43.74
N LEU A 712 -3.15 12.83 -42.88
CA LEU A 712 -4.03 11.74 -43.29
C LEU A 712 -5.26 12.29 -44.03
N THR A 713 -5.60 11.67 -45.17
CA THR A 713 -6.82 11.97 -45.93
C THR A 713 -7.85 10.84 -45.84
N ASN A 714 -7.46 9.69 -45.29
CA ASN A 714 -8.34 8.55 -45.03
C ASN A 714 -7.83 7.75 -43.82
N LEU A 715 -8.73 7.04 -43.14
CA LEU A 715 -8.42 6.13 -42.05
C LEU A 715 -9.51 5.05 -41.96
N ASP A 716 -9.12 3.78 -42.16
CA ASP A 716 -10.02 2.64 -41.99
C ASP A 716 -9.85 2.06 -40.57
N VAL A 717 -10.90 2.16 -39.76
CA VAL A 717 -10.96 1.64 -38.38
C VAL A 717 -11.81 0.36 -38.26
N SER A 718 -12.27 -0.20 -39.39
CA SER A 718 -13.26 -1.31 -39.42
C SER A 718 -12.78 -2.61 -38.76
N LYS A 719 -11.46 -2.80 -38.63
CA LYS A 719 -10.86 -4.00 -38.02
C LYS A 719 -10.53 -3.82 -36.53
N ASN A 720 -10.58 -2.59 -36.01
CA ASN A 720 -10.16 -2.27 -34.65
C ASN A 720 -11.35 -2.32 -33.69
N THR A 721 -11.98 -3.48 -33.58
CA THR A 721 -13.25 -3.69 -32.86
C THR A 721 -13.18 -3.39 -31.35
N LYS A 722 -11.98 -3.27 -30.78
CA LYS A 722 -11.76 -2.93 -29.37
C LYS A 722 -11.58 -1.44 -29.11
N LEU A 723 -11.57 -0.60 -30.15
CA LEU A 723 -11.26 0.83 -30.02
C LEU A 723 -12.25 1.51 -29.07
N MET A 724 -11.71 2.40 -28.23
CA MET A 724 -12.42 3.19 -27.23
C MET A 724 -12.12 4.67 -27.34
N ILE A 725 -10.89 5.01 -27.73
CA ILE A 725 -10.44 6.39 -27.87
C ILE A 725 -9.81 6.54 -29.25
N LEU A 726 -10.30 7.53 -30.01
CA LEU A 726 -9.84 7.86 -31.35
C LEU A 726 -9.61 9.37 -31.46
N GLY A 727 -8.36 9.81 -31.40
CA GLY A 727 -7.96 11.20 -31.64
C GLY A 727 -7.52 11.40 -33.09
N ILE A 728 -8.24 12.24 -33.84
CA ILE A 728 -8.06 12.39 -35.29
C ILE A 728 -7.96 13.85 -35.79
N TRP A 729 -8.10 14.84 -34.91
CA TRP A 729 -8.01 16.26 -35.27
C TRP A 729 -6.62 16.66 -35.82
N GLY A 730 -6.53 17.79 -36.50
CA GLY A 730 -5.30 18.26 -37.15
C GLY A 730 -4.86 17.44 -38.35
N ASN A 731 -5.80 16.75 -39.03
CA ASN A 731 -5.55 15.97 -40.26
C ASN A 731 -6.18 16.65 -41.49
N LYS A 732 -6.16 15.96 -42.64
CA LYS A 732 -6.74 16.42 -43.91
C LYS A 732 -8.01 15.64 -44.28
N PHE A 733 -8.83 15.29 -43.30
CA PHE A 733 -10.09 14.59 -43.53
C PHE A 733 -11.16 15.53 -44.10
N SER A 734 -11.82 15.12 -45.17
CA SER A 734 -13.06 15.76 -45.63
C SER A 734 -14.25 15.30 -44.78
N THR A 735 -15.38 15.99 -44.92
CA THR A 735 -16.65 15.57 -44.30
C THR A 735 -17.01 14.13 -44.65
N ALA A 736 -16.96 13.77 -45.94
CA ALA A 736 -17.26 12.42 -46.40
C ALA A 736 -16.36 11.34 -45.77
N THR A 737 -15.07 11.64 -45.58
CA THR A 737 -14.15 10.72 -44.90
C THR A 737 -14.47 10.57 -43.42
N LEU A 738 -14.79 11.67 -42.73
CA LEU A 738 -15.18 11.62 -41.31
C LEU A 738 -16.46 10.81 -41.11
N ASP A 739 -17.47 11.00 -41.97
CA ASP A 739 -18.68 10.19 -41.97
C ASP A 739 -18.38 8.70 -42.23
N ALA A 740 -17.48 8.39 -43.17
CA ALA A 740 -17.02 7.03 -43.39
C ALA A 740 -16.34 6.44 -42.14
N ILE A 741 -15.54 7.22 -41.40
CA ILE A 741 -14.96 6.78 -40.12
C ILE A 741 -16.08 6.47 -39.12
N TYR A 742 -17.09 7.34 -38.97
CA TYR A 742 -18.23 7.12 -38.08
C TYR A 742 -19.07 5.88 -38.47
N CYS A 743 -19.04 5.49 -39.74
CA CYS A 743 -19.63 4.24 -40.19
C CYS A 743 -18.83 3.00 -39.81
N HIS A 744 -17.49 3.08 -39.75
CA HIS A 744 -16.63 1.91 -39.53
C HIS A 744 -16.14 1.73 -38.09
N ILE A 745 -16.36 2.70 -37.20
CA ILE A 745 -16.06 2.53 -35.76
C ILE A 745 -16.85 1.35 -35.15
N PRO A 746 -16.31 0.71 -34.10
CA PRO A 746 -16.95 -0.40 -33.41
C PRO A 746 -18.34 -0.06 -32.86
N ASP A 747 -19.28 -0.99 -32.97
CA ASP A 747 -20.54 -0.92 -32.22
C ASP A 747 -20.29 -1.28 -30.74
N ARG A 748 -20.59 -0.34 -29.84
CA ARG A 748 -20.42 -0.46 -28.40
C ARG A 748 -21.74 -0.39 -27.64
N THR A 749 -22.87 -0.63 -28.32
CA THR A 749 -24.18 -0.75 -27.67
C THR A 749 -24.13 -1.86 -26.60
N GLY A 750 -24.60 -1.55 -25.39
CA GLY A 750 -24.52 -2.44 -24.23
C GLY A 750 -23.26 -2.31 -23.36
N GLN A 751 -22.26 -1.53 -23.76
CA GLN A 751 -21.11 -1.20 -22.91
C GLN A 751 -21.44 -0.04 -21.95
N THR A 752 -21.00 -0.14 -20.69
CA THR A 752 -21.25 0.90 -19.66
C THR A 752 -20.48 2.20 -19.93
N ARG A 753 -19.32 2.11 -20.60
CA ARG A 753 -18.48 3.26 -20.96
C ARG A 753 -18.61 3.59 -22.44
N LYS A 754 -18.97 4.85 -22.73
CA LYS A 754 -18.99 5.41 -24.07
C LYS A 754 -17.58 5.47 -24.68
N GLY A 755 -17.48 5.23 -25.98
CA GLY A 755 -16.26 5.54 -26.75
C GLY A 755 -16.14 7.05 -26.99
N TYR A 756 -14.92 7.52 -27.30
CA TYR A 756 -14.62 8.92 -27.58
C TYR A 756 -13.91 9.09 -28.92
N ILE A 757 -14.47 9.94 -29.77
CA ILE A 757 -13.83 10.41 -31.00
C ILE A 757 -13.50 11.88 -30.82
N LEU A 758 -12.22 12.21 -30.73
CA LEU A 758 -11.73 13.56 -30.58
C LEU A 758 -11.46 14.14 -31.97
N SER A 759 -12.52 14.67 -32.58
CA SER A 759 -12.51 15.16 -33.96
C SER A 759 -12.01 16.59 -34.09
N LEU A 760 -11.99 17.37 -32.99
CA LEU A 760 -11.48 18.74 -32.97
C LEU A 760 -10.64 19.02 -31.71
N HIS A 761 -9.74 19.99 -31.82
CA HIS A 761 -9.14 20.72 -30.71
C HIS A 761 -9.75 22.12 -30.63
N GLU A 762 -9.71 22.79 -29.48
CA GLU A 762 -10.19 24.18 -29.37
C GLU A 762 -9.43 25.16 -30.28
N THR A 763 -8.24 24.79 -30.73
CA THR A 763 -7.43 25.54 -31.70
C THR A 763 -7.55 25.03 -33.13
N SER A 764 -8.45 24.08 -33.43
CA SER A 764 -8.65 23.58 -34.79
C SER A 764 -9.06 24.71 -35.74
N PRO A 765 -8.53 24.75 -36.97
CA PRO A 765 -8.85 25.80 -37.94
C PRO A 765 -10.32 25.73 -38.39
N ALA A 766 -10.89 26.87 -38.78
CA ALA A 766 -12.29 26.97 -39.21
C ALA A 766 -12.67 25.97 -40.32
N THR A 767 -11.75 25.67 -41.23
CA THR A 767 -11.96 24.66 -42.29
C THR A 767 -12.20 23.27 -41.72
N GLU A 768 -11.44 22.86 -40.71
CA GLU A 768 -11.61 21.56 -40.05
C GLU A 768 -12.90 21.54 -39.22
N GLN A 769 -13.19 22.64 -38.50
CA GLN A 769 -14.46 22.80 -37.78
C GLN A 769 -15.66 22.66 -38.72
N ASN A 770 -15.62 23.30 -39.89
CA ASN A 770 -16.69 23.21 -40.89
C ASN A 770 -16.87 21.77 -41.41
N ASN A 771 -15.77 21.07 -41.70
CA ASN A 771 -15.83 19.68 -42.13
C ASN A 771 -16.47 18.78 -41.06
N VAL A 772 -16.06 18.91 -39.79
CA VAL A 772 -16.63 18.11 -38.70
C VAL A 772 -18.09 18.51 -38.44
N ASN A 773 -18.43 19.80 -38.43
CA ASN A 773 -19.81 20.24 -38.23
C ASN A 773 -20.74 19.74 -39.32
N ALA A 774 -20.27 19.58 -40.55
CA ALA A 774 -21.06 19.07 -41.67
C ALA A 774 -21.28 17.54 -41.66
N THR A 775 -20.69 16.80 -40.72
CA THR A 775 -20.88 15.34 -40.60
C THR A 775 -22.20 14.95 -39.94
N ASN A 776 -22.54 13.66 -39.94
CA ASN A 776 -23.61 13.10 -39.13
C ASN A 776 -23.07 12.33 -37.92
N ALA A 777 -22.87 13.01 -36.78
CA ALA A 777 -22.43 12.41 -35.53
C ALA A 777 -23.38 11.32 -35.00
N LYS A 778 -24.64 11.26 -35.46
CA LYS A 778 -25.60 10.22 -35.05
C LYS A 778 -25.10 8.82 -35.37
N ASN A 779 -24.41 8.65 -36.50
CA ASN A 779 -23.79 7.39 -36.90
C ASN A 779 -22.82 6.85 -35.84
N ALA A 780 -22.19 7.74 -35.08
CA ALA A 780 -21.32 7.39 -33.98
C ALA A 780 -22.06 7.27 -32.64
N THR A 781 -22.96 8.21 -32.32
CA THR A 781 -23.68 8.16 -31.04
C THR A 781 -24.59 6.96 -30.92
N ASP A 782 -25.19 6.48 -32.02
CA ASP A 782 -26.01 5.27 -32.04
C ASP A 782 -25.20 4.01 -31.72
N LYS A 783 -23.88 4.03 -31.98
CA LYS A 783 -22.92 2.98 -31.61
C LYS A 783 -22.32 3.18 -30.23
N ASN A 784 -22.91 4.04 -29.39
CA ASN A 784 -22.45 4.37 -28.04
C ASN A 784 -21.07 5.09 -28.00
N TRP A 785 -20.81 5.96 -28.98
CA TRP A 785 -19.65 6.88 -29.00
C TRP A 785 -20.06 8.32 -28.71
N ARG A 786 -19.09 9.15 -28.32
CA ARG A 786 -19.21 10.60 -28.27
C ARG A 786 -18.26 11.23 -29.28
N VAL A 787 -18.78 12.13 -30.11
CA VAL A 787 -17.98 12.99 -30.99
C VAL A 787 -17.71 14.28 -30.25
N VAL A 788 -16.44 14.52 -29.90
CA VAL A 788 -16.06 15.57 -28.96
C VAL A 788 -14.92 16.44 -29.46
N MET A 789 -14.88 17.66 -28.94
CA MET A 789 -13.75 18.58 -29.02
C MET A 789 -12.91 18.47 -27.75
N TYR A 790 -11.58 18.36 -27.91
CA TYR A 790 -10.61 18.42 -26.82
C TYR A 790 -10.28 19.87 -26.46
N LYS A 791 -10.27 20.18 -25.16
CA LYS A 791 -9.97 21.51 -24.61
C LYS A 791 -8.66 21.50 -23.83
N ASN A 792 -8.02 22.66 -23.75
CA ASN A 792 -6.72 22.82 -23.08
C ASN A 792 -6.76 22.56 -21.55
N ASP A 793 -7.95 22.53 -20.93
CA ASP A 793 -8.13 22.19 -19.53
C ASP A 793 -8.32 20.68 -19.27
N ASN A 794 -7.92 19.83 -20.22
CA ASN A 794 -8.12 18.38 -20.24
C ASN A 794 -9.60 17.95 -20.20
N LYS A 795 -10.53 18.83 -20.57
CA LYS A 795 -11.94 18.49 -20.71
C LYS A 795 -12.31 18.23 -22.16
N VAL A 796 -13.46 17.58 -22.34
CA VAL A 796 -14.07 17.33 -23.64
C VAL A 796 -15.46 17.94 -23.69
N ALA A 797 -15.85 18.47 -24.85
CA ALA A 797 -17.19 18.99 -25.11
C ALA A 797 -17.79 18.29 -26.32
N ASP A 798 -19.08 17.93 -26.26
CA ASP A 798 -19.76 17.33 -27.41
C ASP A 798 -19.86 18.33 -28.57
N ILE A 799 -19.64 17.83 -29.79
CA ILE A 799 -19.76 18.63 -31.01
C ILE A 799 -21.16 18.42 -31.58
N THR A 800 -21.85 19.51 -31.90
CA THR A 800 -23.13 19.46 -32.63
C THR A 800 -22.85 19.47 -34.12
N THR A 801 -23.43 18.52 -34.86
CA THR A 801 -23.24 18.39 -36.31
C THR A 801 -24.57 18.55 -37.06
N THR A 802 -24.52 18.92 -38.34
CA THR A 802 -25.69 19.28 -39.17
C THR A 802 -25.93 18.35 -40.36
N GLY A 803 -25.00 17.43 -40.65
CA GLY A 803 -25.12 16.49 -41.76
C GLY A 803 -26.14 15.39 -41.51
N ASN A 804 -26.63 14.78 -42.59
CA ASN A 804 -27.66 13.74 -42.58
C ASN A 804 -27.19 12.40 -43.21
N TYR A 805 -25.91 12.27 -43.55
CA TYR A 805 -25.35 11.06 -44.15
C TYR A 805 -25.64 9.83 -43.27
N ASN A 806 -26.26 8.78 -43.80
CA ASN A 806 -26.65 7.59 -43.05
C ASN A 806 -25.88 6.36 -43.53
N CYS A 807 -25.15 5.71 -42.63
CA CYS A 807 -24.35 4.51 -42.93
C CYS A 807 -25.17 3.33 -43.47
N ASN A 808 -26.48 3.29 -43.20
CA ASN A 808 -27.36 2.17 -43.50
C ASN A 808 -28.28 2.40 -44.71
N SER A 809 -27.98 3.34 -45.61
CA SER A 809 -28.78 3.52 -46.82
C SER A 809 -28.55 2.38 -47.82
N THR A 810 -29.07 1.19 -47.54
CA THR A 810 -29.46 0.26 -48.61
C THR A 810 -30.56 0.97 -49.39
N GLY A 811 -30.37 1.15 -50.70
CA GLY A 811 -31.20 2.00 -51.57
C GLY A 811 -32.65 1.56 -51.78
N ILE A 812 -33.39 1.29 -50.71
CA ILE A 812 -34.84 1.12 -50.69
C ILE A 812 -35.33 1.74 -49.37
N ALA A 813 -35.47 3.07 -49.35
CA ALA A 813 -36.16 3.74 -48.25
C ALA A 813 -37.67 3.57 -48.44
N GLU A 814 -38.34 2.92 -47.49
CA GLU A 814 -39.75 3.19 -47.24
C GLU A 814 -39.84 4.65 -46.78
N ALA A 815 -40.62 5.43 -47.55
CA ALA A 815 -40.81 6.85 -47.34
C ALA A 815 -41.40 7.13 -45.95
N ILE A 816 -40.57 7.68 -45.07
CA ILE A 816 -41.05 8.49 -43.94
C ILE A 816 -40.56 9.90 -44.21
N THR A 817 -41.53 10.82 -44.27
CA THR A 817 -41.45 12.27 -44.53
C THR A 817 -40.11 12.94 -44.20
N GLU A 818 -39.20 13.00 -45.18
CA GLU A 818 -38.08 13.94 -45.21
C GLU A 818 -38.55 15.31 -45.75
N GLN A 819 -37.94 16.39 -45.28
CA GLN A 819 -38.00 17.68 -45.97
C GLN A 819 -37.39 17.51 -47.36
N ALA A 820 -38.20 17.66 -48.41
CA ALA A 820 -37.76 17.49 -49.79
C ALA A 820 -36.62 18.45 -50.14
N LEU A 821 -35.46 17.90 -50.50
CA LEU A 821 -34.38 18.64 -51.16
C LEU A 821 -34.95 19.21 -52.48
N THR A 822 -34.99 20.54 -52.62
CA THR A 822 -35.55 21.19 -53.82
C THR A 822 -34.45 21.67 -54.75
N PHE A 823 -34.70 21.55 -56.05
CA PHE A 823 -33.74 21.91 -57.10
C PHE A 823 -34.23 23.14 -57.84
N TYR A 824 -33.36 24.14 -58.03
CA TYR A 824 -33.71 25.38 -58.71
C TYR A 824 -32.54 25.96 -59.53
N PRO A 825 -32.80 26.61 -60.66
CA PRO A 825 -34.06 26.57 -61.40
C PRO A 825 -34.26 25.16 -62.01
N ASN A 826 -35.49 24.66 -62.01
CA ASN A 826 -35.86 23.44 -62.73
C ASN A 826 -37.16 23.73 -63.50
N PRO A 827 -37.12 23.97 -64.83
CA PRO A 827 -36.03 23.61 -65.74
C PRO A 827 -34.74 24.45 -65.62
N VAL A 828 -33.57 23.80 -65.77
CA VAL A 828 -32.22 24.38 -65.65
C VAL A 828 -31.59 24.65 -67.02
N VAL A 829 -30.74 25.69 -67.10
CA VAL A 829 -29.94 26.00 -68.30
C VAL A 829 -28.49 25.62 -68.07
N ASP A 830 -27.78 26.26 -67.15
CA ASP A 830 -26.33 26.04 -66.98
C ASP A 830 -25.96 25.40 -65.64
N VAL A 831 -26.54 25.87 -64.53
CA VAL A 831 -26.18 25.40 -63.18
C VAL A 831 -27.45 25.07 -62.40
N LEU A 832 -27.51 23.86 -61.87
CA LEU A 832 -28.58 23.40 -60.98
C LEU A 832 -28.15 23.64 -59.53
N TYR A 833 -28.95 24.39 -58.76
CA TYR A 833 -28.74 24.62 -57.33
C TYR A 833 -29.67 23.74 -56.49
N LEU A 834 -29.20 23.39 -55.30
CA LEU A 834 -29.89 22.59 -54.29
C LEU A 834 -30.27 23.50 -53.11
N SER A 835 -31.34 23.19 -52.41
CA SER A 835 -31.78 23.93 -51.22
C SER A 835 -30.83 23.82 -50.02
N ALA A 836 -29.85 22.93 -50.08
CA ALA A 836 -28.76 22.78 -49.13
C ALA A 836 -27.55 22.16 -49.84
N THR A 837 -26.35 22.28 -49.26
CA THR A 837 -25.15 21.58 -49.71
C THR A 837 -25.36 20.06 -49.63
N ALA A 838 -25.05 19.35 -50.72
CA ALA A 838 -25.07 17.89 -50.77
C ALA A 838 -23.66 17.31 -50.85
N HIS A 839 -23.42 16.19 -50.19
CA HIS A 839 -22.13 15.49 -50.15
C HIS A 839 -21.80 14.82 -51.47
N THR A 840 -22.78 14.18 -52.10
CA THR A 840 -22.67 13.61 -53.44
C THR A 840 -23.87 14.01 -54.28
N ILE A 841 -23.63 14.55 -55.47
CA ILE A 841 -24.63 14.83 -56.49
C ILE A 841 -24.26 13.99 -57.71
N HIS A 842 -25.13 13.09 -58.14
CA HIS A 842 -24.97 12.31 -59.37
C HIS A 842 -26.14 12.56 -60.30
N ILE A 843 -25.88 12.85 -61.58
CA ILE A 843 -26.89 13.04 -62.61
C ILE A 843 -26.85 11.87 -63.58
N TYR A 844 -27.99 11.25 -63.81
CA TYR A 844 -28.16 10.13 -64.72
C TYR A 844 -29.09 10.52 -65.87
N ASN A 845 -28.78 10.04 -67.08
CA ASN A 845 -29.70 10.13 -68.21
C ASN A 845 -30.84 9.10 -68.08
N VAL A 846 -31.79 9.11 -69.02
CA VAL A 846 -32.96 8.20 -69.04
C VAL A 846 -32.60 6.71 -69.15
N TYR A 847 -31.37 6.38 -69.53
CA TYR A 847 -30.86 5.01 -69.61
C TYR A 847 -30.12 4.58 -68.33
N GLY A 848 -30.10 5.44 -67.30
CA GLY A 848 -29.39 5.17 -66.03
C GLY A 848 -27.87 5.33 -66.10
N THR A 849 -27.34 5.94 -67.18
CA THR A 849 -25.90 6.24 -67.29
C THR A 849 -25.60 7.57 -66.59
N GLU A 850 -24.56 7.60 -65.76
CA GLU A 850 -24.09 8.83 -65.10
C GLU A 850 -23.49 9.79 -66.12
N VAL A 851 -23.91 11.05 -66.10
CA VAL A 851 -23.53 12.10 -67.07
C VAL A 851 -22.91 13.34 -66.42
N ALA A 852 -23.06 13.53 -65.11
CA ALA A 852 -22.38 14.55 -64.34
C ALA A 852 -22.35 14.17 -62.86
N HIS A 853 -21.33 14.59 -62.11
CA HIS A 853 -21.31 14.50 -60.66
C HIS A 853 -20.62 15.70 -60.02
N ALA A 854 -20.93 15.95 -58.75
CA ALA A 854 -20.25 16.92 -57.90
C ALA A 854 -20.27 16.44 -56.44
N THR A 855 -19.35 16.93 -55.63
CA THR A 855 -19.24 16.57 -54.21
C THR A 855 -19.09 17.80 -53.33
N ASP A 856 -19.66 17.75 -52.13
CA ASP A 856 -19.57 18.79 -51.11
C ASP A 856 -19.93 20.21 -51.62
N THR A 857 -21.04 20.31 -52.36
CA THR A 857 -21.49 21.56 -52.99
C THR A 857 -23.01 21.63 -53.03
N ASP A 858 -23.56 22.84 -53.07
CA ASP A 858 -24.99 23.12 -53.23
C ASP A 858 -25.38 23.32 -54.71
N ARG A 859 -24.46 23.06 -55.64
CA ARG A 859 -24.67 23.29 -57.07
C ARG A 859 -23.85 22.36 -57.95
N ILE A 860 -24.36 22.13 -59.17
CA ILE A 860 -23.68 21.35 -60.20
C ILE A 860 -23.84 22.01 -61.59
N ASP A 861 -22.74 22.06 -62.34
CA ASP A 861 -22.74 22.55 -63.73
C ASP A 861 -23.27 21.46 -64.67
N VAL A 862 -24.27 21.83 -65.46
CA VAL A 862 -24.98 21.00 -66.43
C VAL A 862 -25.07 21.65 -67.81
N ALA A 863 -24.30 22.71 -68.06
CA ALA A 863 -24.35 23.47 -69.31
C ALA A 863 -24.10 22.59 -70.55
N ASN A 864 -23.24 21.59 -70.41
CA ASN A 864 -22.84 20.68 -71.49
C ASN A 864 -23.83 19.51 -71.72
N LEU A 865 -24.88 19.38 -70.91
CA LEU A 865 -25.88 18.31 -71.09
C LEU A 865 -26.89 18.70 -72.18
N PRO A 866 -27.24 17.78 -73.12
CA PRO A 866 -28.31 18.01 -74.07
C PRO A 866 -29.66 18.29 -73.39
N ALA A 867 -30.54 19.05 -74.05
CA ALA A 867 -31.91 19.27 -73.59
C ALA A 867 -32.63 17.93 -73.37
N GLY A 868 -33.27 17.75 -72.21
CA GLY A 868 -33.81 16.46 -71.83
C GLY A 868 -34.16 16.32 -70.35
N VAL A 869 -34.63 15.14 -69.98
CA VAL A 869 -34.97 14.77 -68.61
C VAL A 869 -33.85 13.91 -68.02
N TYR A 870 -33.41 14.28 -66.82
CA TYR A 870 -32.36 13.59 -66.08
C TYR A 870 -32.83 13.25 -64.67
N THR A 871 -32.24 12.22 -64.09
CA THR A 871 -32.41 11.84 -62.69
C THR A 871 -31.25 12.37 -61.89
N VAL A 872 -31.50 13.21 -60.90
CA VAL A 872 -30.49 13.70 -59.95
C VAL A 872 -30.62 12.88 -58.67
N LYS A 873 -29.52 12.28 -58.23
CA LYS A 873 -29.40 11.62 -56.95
C LYS A 873 -28.46 12.45 -56.08
N ALA A 874 -28.99 13.08 -55.04
CA ALA A 874 -28.23 13.89 -54.10
C ALA A 874 -28.44 13.33 -52.69
N ASP A 875 -27.37 12.84 -52.04
CA ASP A 875 -27.37 12.29 -50.68
C ASP A 875 -28.48 11.27 -50.37
N GLY A 876 -28.77 10.42 -51.35
CA GLY A 876 -29.81 9.39 -51.25
C GLY A 876 -31.21 9.86 -51.68
N THR A 877 -31.46 11.17 -51.78
CA THR A 877 -32.68 11.74 -52.36
C THR A 877 -32.61 11.68 -53.89
N VAL A 878 -33.69 11.22 -54.53
CA VAL A 878 -33.80 11.15 -56.00
C VAL A 878 -34.83 12.14 -56.51
N ALA A 879 -34.48 12.91 -57.54
CA ALA A 879 -35.38 13.87 -58.15
C ALA A 879 -35.17 14.02 -59.66
N LYS A 880 -36.15 14.64 -60.30
CA LYS A 880 -36.14 14.90 -61.74
C LYS A 880 -35.57 16.29 -62.03
N MET A 881 -34.59 16.39 -62.92
CA MET A 881 -34.12 17.62 -63.53
C MET A 881 -34.56 17.70 -64.99
N VAL A 882 -35.02 18.87 -65.43
CA VAL A 882 -35.32 19.16 -66.84
C VAL A 882 -34.29 20.16 -67.35
N LYS A 883 -33.45 19.74 -68.31
CA LYS A 883 -32.50 20.61 -69.01
C LYS A 883 -33.21 21.27 -70.20
N ARG A 884 -33.17 22.60 -70.27
CA ARG A 884 -33.62 23.37 -71.44
C ARG A 884 -32.58 23.38 -72.54
#